data_AF-A0A2V7M557-F1
#
_entry.id   AF-A0A2V7M557-F1
#
_cell.length_a   1.000
_cell.length_b   1.000
_cell.length_c   1.000
_cell.angle_alpha   90.00
_cell.angle_beta   90.00
_cell.angle_gamma   90.00
#
_symmetry.space_group_name_H-M   'P 1'
#
loop_
_entity.id
_entity.type
_entity.pdbx_description
1 polymer ?
#
loop_
_entity_poly.entity_id
_entity_poly.type
_entity_poly.pdbx_seq_one_letter_code
_entity_poly.pdbx_strand_id
1 'polypeptide(L)'
;MARRLALIVAAIVGAQHAAPLPITGGLQAQRAPVFKQVDLPHAYYWREMYVPQVTSGPSSATWSPDGTELIYSMQGTLWRQRIDSPVATQLTSGPVYDYQPDWSPDGRSVVFARYAHDAIELELLDLASGTVTPLTANGAVNLEPRWSPDGTRIAFVSSVYNARWHIFVLSPAGRDVGAQHAAPLRITEDTDSNLPRYYYSKWDHYISPTWSPDGKEIILVSNRGHIHGSGGFWRMDARAGAPGGLRELRYEETTWKARPDWSPDGTRVVYSSYLGRQWNQLWLMTSEGGDPFPLTYGEFDATAPRWSHDGSRIAFVSNETGNTSLWVMGIPGASKRRVRALERRYHDPVGSLRVTVVDRAGRPLSARISVTTAEGRGYAPDNVWRHADEAFDRSERQFEYPYFHTDGSAELTVPAGVVHIEAWRGPEFQVFRADVNVPTGIRTTRRIVLERVDNLPARGWWSGDVHVHMNYGGAYRNTPPHLAFQARAEDLHVVENLIVNKEQRIPDIAYFRTDADPVSSATFLLRHAQEFHTSVWGHMGLLGLTSHYLLPEYAGYPNTAAASLALTNATVADLAHAQGGLVGYVHPFDTRPDPADTTAPLYYELPVDVALGKIDYLEVMGYSDHLITSEIWYRLLNCGFRLPAAAGTDAFPNFASLRGPPGLVRVFVHSGVKLDHQRWLAGLKAGRTFVTNAPLLEFSVAGHAIGDEIRIPSGTHQLKAVVGLRSNVPIDHLEIIGNGKIVATVPLDTSRMTAHATVGVPVNGSGWYVLRAYSDRAETPVLDLYPFASTSPIYVRVGDQPVRSAEDAQYFVRWIDRVESATRASAAWNTPAEQVGVLRMLAEARAVFTRY
;
A
#
# COMPACT_ATOMS: atom_id res chain seq x y z
N MET A 1 40.61 -24.10 -23.40
CA MET A 1 39.91 -24.66 -24.58
C MET A 1 38.50 -24.07 -24.60
N ALA A 2 38.24 -23.06 -25.43
CA ALA A 2 37.52 -23.19 -26.71
C ALA A 2 36.04 -23.56 -26.48
N ARG A 3 35.09 -22.59 -26.52
CA ARG A 3 34.33 -22.13 -27.71
C ARG A 3 33.93 -23.26 -28.68
N ARG A 4 32.67 -23.20 -29.12
CA ARG A 4 31.98 -23.85 -30.27
C ARG A 4 30.97 -24.93 -29.83
N LEU A 5 29.78 -25.09 -30.41
CA LEU A 5 29.22 -24.60 -31.68
C LEU A 5 27.68 -24.69 -31.63
N ALA A 6 27.00 -23.77 -32.31
CA ALA A 6 25.60 -23.88 -32.76
C ALA A 6 25.55 -24.31 -34.26
N LEU A 7 24.32 -24.48 -34.79
CA LEU A 7 23.87 -24.77 -36.19
C LEU A 7 23.55 -26.27 -36.48
N ILE A 8 22.51 -26.74 -37.20
CA ILE A 8 21.41 -26.21 -38.08
C ILE A 8 20.49 -27.42 -38.48
N VAL A 9 19.14 -27.41 -38.39
CA VAL A 9 18.07 -27.18 -39.43
C VAL A 9 17.25 -28.43 -39.85
N ALA A 10 15.91 -28.31 -39.67
CA ALA A 10 14.72 -28.60 -40.53
C ALA A 10 14.61 -29.92 -41.36
N ALA A 11 13.46 -30.52 -41.69
CA ALA A 11 12.01 -30.23 -41.63
C ALA A 11 11.21 -31.55 -41.88
N ILE A 12 9.89 -31.58 -41.61
CA ILE A 12 8.79 -31.96 -42.55
C ILE A 12 7.42 -32.03 -41.81
N VAL A 13 6.51 -31.18 -42.31
CA VAL A 13 5.02 -31.04 -42.34
C VAL A 13 4.19 -32.33 -42.09
N GLY A 14 2.99 -32.34 -41.48
CA GLY A 14 2.12 -31.30 -40.94
C GLY A 14 0.73 -31.87 -40.53
N ALA A 15 -0.01 -31.16 -39.68
CA ALA A 15 -1.46 -31.25 -39.51
C ALA A 15 -1.94 -30.03 -38.72
N GLN A 16 -2.89 -29.28 -39.28
CA GLN A 16 -3.44 -28.05 -38.72
C GLN A 16 -4.13 -28.30 -37.37
N HIS A 17 -3.62 -27.68 -36.31
CA HIS A 17 -4.37 -27.37 -35.10
C HIS A 17 -4.40 -25.84 -34.99
N ALA A 18 -5.58 -25.29 -34.71
CA ALA A 18 -5.74 -23.88 -34.39
C ALA A 18 -4.82 -23.54 -33.20
N ALA A 19 -3.79 -22.74 -33.45
CA ALA A 19 -2.84 -22.34 -32.43
C ALA A 19 -3.51 -21.40 -31.42
N PRO A 20 -3.29 -21.56 -30.12
CA PRO A 20 -3.55 -20.48 -29.17
C PRO A 20 -2.67 -19.29 -29.55
N LEU A 21 -3.26 -18.09 -29.51
CA LEU A 21 -2.56 -16.83 -29.75
C LEU A 21 -1.27 -16.80 -28.89
N PRO A 22 -0.09 -16.55 -29.49
CA PRO A 22 1.10 -16.31 -28.72
C PRO A 22 1.00 -14.91 -28.12
N ILE A 23 0.75 -14.83 -26.81
CA ILE A 23 1.14 -13.66 -26.02
C ILE A 23 2.66 -13.74 -25.89
N THR A 24 3.37 -13.36 -26.96
CA THR A 24 4.83 -13.18 -26.94
C THR A 24 5.13 -11.71 -26.78
N GLY A 25 5.70 -11.37 -25.63
CA GLY A 25 6.13 -10.02 -25.27
C GLY A 25 5.77 -9.79 -23.83
N GLY A 26 6.65 -10.21 -22.91
CA GLY A 26 6.48 -9.90 -21.50
C GLY A 26 6.28 -8.39 -21.35
N LEU A 27 5.08 -8.01 -20.90
CA LEU A 27 4.84 -6.70 -20.32
C LEU A 27 5.84 -6.58 -19.17
N GLN A 28 6.98 -5.93 -19.41
CA GLN A 28 7.73 -5.37 -18.30
C GLN A 28 6.74 -4.53 -17.50
N ALA A 29 6.70 -4.71 -16.17
CA ALA A 29 5.91 -3.86 -15.30
C ALA A 29 6.31 -2.41 -15.58
N GLN A 30 5.42 -1.67 -16.25
CA GLN A 30 5.71 -0.30 -16.66
C GLN A 30 5.86 0.63 -15.44
N ARG A 31 5.17 0.29 -14.35
CA ARG A 31 5.35 0.90 -13.02
C ARG A 31 6.22 -0.02 -12.17
N ALA A 32 7.37 0.49 -11.74
CA ALA A 32 8.29 -0.24 -10.87
C ALA A 32 8.31 0.39 -9.47
N PRO A 33 8.30 -0.41 -8.39
CA PRO A 33 8.45 0.11 -7.04
C PRO A 33 9.80 0.84 -6.88
N VAL A 34 9.86 1.76 -5.93
CA VAL A 34 11.12 2.41 -5.52
C VAL A 34 12.04 1.47 -4.73
N PHE A 35 13.34 1.76 -4.76
CA PHE A 35 14.38 1.08 -3.97
C PHE A 35 14.61 -0.41 -4.28
N LYS A 36 14.70 -0.74 -5.56
CA LYS A 36 15.06 -2.08 -6.08
C LYS A 36 16.47 -2.57 -5.67
N GLN A 37 17.27 -1.72 -5.02
CA GLN A 37 18.56 -2.04 -4.42
C GLN A 37 18.44 -2.75 -3.06
N VAL A 38 17.21 -3.06 -2.63
CA VAL A 38 16.91 -3.83 -1.43
C VAL A 38 16.18 -5.10 -1.88
N ASP A 39 16.82 -6.25 -1.71
CA ASP A 39 16.30 -7.56 -2.07
C ASP A 39 15.82 -8.28 -0.80
N LEU A 40 14.68 -7.81 -0.29
CA LEU A 40 14.00 -8.41 0.86
C LEU A 40 12.52 -8.64 0.50
N PRO A 41 11.93 -9.77 0.94
CA PRO A 41 10.54 -10.10 0.63
C PRO A 41 9.57 -9.06 1.22
N HIS A 42 8.36 -8.99 0.64
CA HIS A 42 7.28 -8.10 1.05
C HIS A 42 7.71 -6.63 1.19
N ALA A 43 8.16 -6.05 0.07
CA ALA A 43 8.85 -4.76 0.06
C ALA A 43 8.10 -3.60 0.75
N TYR A 44 6.76 -3.61 0.72
CA TYR A 44 5.94 -2.57 1.34
C TYR A 44 6.18 -2.42 2.85
N TYR A 45 6.54 -3.48 3.59
CA TYR A 45 6.78 -3.38 5.03
C TYR A 45 7.98 -2.48 5.33
N TRP A 46 9.16 -2.84 4.80
CA TRP A 46 10.35 -2.05 5.05
C TRP A 46 10.29 -0.72 4.30
N ARG A 47 9.72 -0.65 3.09
CA ARG A 47 9.65 0.60 2.34
C ARG A 47 8.77 1.63 3.04
N GLU A 48 7.61 1.21 3.56
CA GLU A 48 6.64 2.16 4.07
C GLU A 48 6.64 2.32 5.59
N MET A 49 7.34 1.43 6.32
CA MET A 49 7.46 1.51 7.78
C MET A 49 8.88 1.81 8.27
N TYR A 50 9.92 1.50 7.47
CA TYR A 50 11.33 1.72 7.84
C TYR A 50 11.97 2.90 7.11
N VAL A 51 11.95 2.87 5.77
CA VAL A 51 12.56 3.90 4.90
C VAL A 51 11.85 5.25 5.10
N PRO A 52 12.59 6.37 5.13
CA PRO A 52 11.97 7.67 5.37
C PRO A 52 11.01 8.07 4.23
N GLN A 53 9.79 8.47 4.61
CA GLN A 53 8.76 8.99 3.70
C GLN A 53 8.66 10.52 3.80
N VAL A 54 8.26 11.18 2.70
CA VAL A 54 7.94 12.62 2.72
C VAL A 54 6.61 12.85 3.45
N THR A 55 6.68 13.49 4.60
CA THR A 55 5.49 13.96 5.33
C THR A 55 5.46 15.49 5.35
N SER A 56 4.26 16.07 5.50
CA SER A 56 4.12 17.53 5.64
C SER A 56 4.58 18.03 7.01
N GLY A 57 4.47 17.18 8.05
CA GLY A 57 5.04 17.42 9.37
C GLY A 57 6.46 16.86 9.54
N PRO A 58 7.08 17.03 10.72
CA PRO A 58 8.40 16.47 11.03
C PRO A 58 8.42 14.93 11.10
N SER A 59 9.47 14.28 10.59
CA SER A 59 9.58 12.79 10.55
C SER A 59 10.81 12.19 11.25
N SER A 60 11.82 13.00 11.59
CA SER A 60 13.00 12.61 12.37
C SER A 60 13.70 13.86 12.91
N ALA A 61 14.47 13.75 14.00
CA ALA A 61 15.14 14.89 14.62
C ALA A 61 16.49 14.50 15.26
N THR A 62 17.32 15.51 15.54
CA THR A 62 18.57 15.42 16.30
C THR A 62 18.79 16.70 17.10
N TRP A 63 19.49 16.62 18.23
CA TRP A 63 19.72 17.74 19.15
C TRP A 63 21.00 18.48 18.82
N SER A 64 21.01 19.79 19.07
CA SER A 64 22.27 20.51 19.21
C SER A 64 23.08 19.97 20.40
N PRO A 65 24.42 20.11 20.38
CA PRO A 65 25.27 19.70 21.51
C PRO A 65 24.88 20.39 22.84
N ASP A 66 24.41 21.63 22.79
CA ASP A 66 23.94 22.37 23.97
C ASP A 66 22.52 22.01 24.42
N GLY A 67 21.82 21.14 23.67
CA GLY A 67 20.47 20.69 23.97
C GLY A 67 19.40 21.77 23.83
N THR A 68 19.65 22.85 23.08
CA THR A 68 18.71 23.96 22.97
C THR A 68 18.02 24.09 21.61
N GLU A 69 18.53 23.41 20.59
CA GLU A 69 17.99 23.39 19.24
C GLU A 69 17.77 21.96 18.77
N LEU A 70 16.91 21.85 17.76
CA LEU A 70 16.69 20.63 17.01
C LEU A 70 16.93 20.90 15.53
N ILE A 71 17.52 19.91 14.85
CA ILE A 71 17.47 19.79 13.39
C ILE A 71 16.56 18.61 13.07
N TYR A 72 15.62 18.79 12.14
CA TYR A 72 14.62 17.78 11.81
C TYR A 72 14.22 17.81 10.33
N SER A 73 13.74 16.68 9.82
CA SER A 73 13.23 16.57 8.45
C SER A 73 11.76 16.92 8.40
N MET A 74 11.36 17.79 7.47
CA MET A 74 9.97 18.20 7.24
C MET A 74 9.80 18.65 5.78
N GLN A 75 8.71 18.25 5.12
CA GLN A 75 8.47 18.54 3.68
C GLN A 75 9.64 18.10 2.77
N GLY A 76 10.36 17.05 3.20
CA GLY A 76 11.53 16.49 2.51
C GLY A 76 12.73 17.44 2.43
N THR A 77 12.93 18.29 3.44
CA THR A 77 14.14 19.12 3.64
C THR A 77 14.50 19.18 5.12
N LEU A 78 15.72 19.62 5.45
CA LEU A 78 16.15 19.80 6.83
C LEU A 78 15.82 21.20 7.36
N TRP A 79 15.39 21.27 8.61
CA TRP A 79 15.02 22.50 9.31
C TRP A 79 15.69 22.57 10.67
N ARG A 80 16.20 23.76 11.05
CA ARG A 80 16.74 24.07 12.39
C ARG A 80 15.76 24.94 13.15
N GLN A 81 15.53 24.61 14.43
CA GLN A 81 14.67 25.37 15.32
C GLN A 81 15.16 25.33 16.76
N ARG A 82 15.26 26.50 17.37
CA ARG A 82 15.31 26.66 18.83
C ARG A 82 14.02 26.12 19.44
N ILE A 83 14.13 25.23 20.41
CA ILE A 83 12.97 24.51 20.94
C ILE A 83 11.91 25.46 21.52
N ASP A 84 12.31 26.61 22.06
CA ASP A 84 11.49 27.68 22.65
C ASP A 84 11.07 28.78 21.65
N SER A 85 11.54 28.72 20.40
CA SER A 85 11.21 29.68 19.35
C SER A 85 10.08 29.17 18.45
N PRO A 86 9.23 30.05 17.89
CA PRO A 86 8.29 29.68 16.84
C PRO A 86 8.92 29.63 15.43
N VAL A 87 10.19 30.04 15.29
CA VAL A 87 10.86 30.24 14.00
C VAL A 87 11.69 29.01 13.64
N ALA A 88 11.41 28.41 12.48
CA ALA A 88 12.21 27.36 11.87
C ALA A 88 12.94 27.90 10.62
N THR A 89 14.22 27.56 10.48
CA THR A 89 15.05 27.95 9.33
C THR A 89 15.40 26.71 8.52
N GLN A 90 15.11 26.73 7.22
CA GLN A 90 15.44 25.67 6.29
C GLN A 90 16.95 25.65 6.05
N LEU A 91 17.56 24.47 6.13
CA LEU A 91 18.99 24.26 5.95
C LEU A 91 19.34 23.68 4.57
N THR A 92 18.43 22.93 3.96
CA THR A 92 18.65 22.29 2.65
C THR A 92 17.52 22.56 1.68
N SER A 93 17.81 22.53 0.38
CA SER A 93 16.86 22.79 -0.69
C SER A 93 17.25 22.07 -2.00
N GLY A 94 16.49 22.29 -3.07
CA GLY A 94 16.71 21.70 -4.39
C GLY A 94 15.75 20.55 -4.75
N PRO A 95 15.91 19.95 -5.94
CA PRO A 95 15.04 18.91 -6.48
C PRO A 95 15.34 17.52 -5.90
N VAL A 96 15.47 17.43 -4.57
CA VAL A 96 15.80 16.22 -3.80
C VAL A 96 14.94 16.13 -2.54
N TYR A 97 15.01 15.01 -1.81
CA TYR A 97 14.43 14.90 -0.48
C TYR A 97 15.46 14.49 0.57
N ASP A 98 15.56 15.27 1.66
CA ASP A 98 16.55 15.06 2.73
C ASP A 98 15.89 14.63 4.07
N TYR A 99 16.48 13.63 4.73
CA TYR A 99 15.92 12.90 5.86
C TYR A 99 16.94 12.55 6.95
N GLN A 100 16.45 12.13 8.12
CA GLN A 100 17.22 11.43 9.16
C GLN A 100 18.54 12.14 9.55
N PRO A 101 18.50 13.43 9.93
CA PRO A 101 19.69 14.17 10.27
C PRO A 101 20.31 13.66 11.57
N ASP A 102 21.63 13.77 11.68
CA ASP A 102 22.36 13.64 12.93
C ASP A 102 23.46 14.69 13.07
N TRP A 103 23.36 15.48 14.15
CA TRP A 103 24.24 16.62 14.41
C TRP A 103 25.56 16.12 14.99
N SER A 104 26.69 16.60 14.46
CA SER A 104 27.99 16.26 14.99
C SER A 104 28.14 16.70 16.46
N PRO A 105 28.88 15.95 17.30
CA PRO A 105 29.11 16.31 18.69
C PRO A 105 29.79 17.69 18.89
N ASP A 106 30.59 18.13 17.91
CA ASP A 106 31.24 19.44 17.92
C ASP A 106 30.33 20.60 17.46
N GLY A 107 29.11 20.28 17.02
CA GLY A 107 28.10 21.23 16.59
C GLY A 107 28.32 21.85 15.20
N ARG A 108 29.36 21.44 14.45
CA ARG A 108 29.75 22.09 13.20
C ARG A 108 29.08 21.54 11.94
N SER A 109 28.66 20.28 11.97
CA SER A 109 28.17 19.58 10.78
C SER A 109 26.96 18.71 11.07
N VAL A 110 26.25 18.31 10.02
CA VAL A 110 25.11 17.39 10.09
C VAL A 110 25.28 16.33 9.02
N VAL A 111 25.23 15.05 9.40
CA VAL A 111 25.08 13.96 8.43
C VAL A 111 23.60 13.71 8.22
N PHE A 112 23.17 13.41 6.99
CA PHE A 112 21.78 13.12 6.68
C PHE A 112 21.65 12.20 5.48
N ALA A 113 20.48 11.61 5.30
CA ALA A 113 20.13 10.74 4.17
C ALA A 113 19.41 11.57 3.09
N ARG A 114 19.81 11.43 1.83
CA ARG A 114 19.23 12.12 0.68
C ARG A 114 18.70 11.15 -0.35
N TYR A 115 17.42 11.25 -0.66
CA TYR A 115 16.80 10.54 -1.77
C TYR A 115 16.96 11.34 -3.07
N ALA A 116 17.74 10.79 -4.00
CA ALA A 116 17.93 11.31 -5.35
C ALA A 116 18.29 10.16 -6.30
N HIS A 117 17.85 10.25 -7.57
CA HIS A 117 18.26 9.32 -8.64
C HIS A 117 18.08 7.83 -8.31
N ASP A 118 16.94 7.45 -7.71
CA ASP A 118 16.59 6.07 -7.33
C ASP A 118 17.42 5.47 -6.18
N ALA A 119 18.27 6.24 -5.51
CA ALA A 119 19.12 5.81 -4.38
C ALA A 119 18.91 6.71 -3.16
N ILE A 120 19.28 6.21 -1.98
CA ILE A 120 19.40 7.07 -0.79
C ILE A 120 20.86 7.11 -0.38
N GLU A 121 21.47 8.29 -0.48
CA GLU A 121 22.89 8.50 -0.17
C GLU A 121 23.06 9.30 1.11
N LEU A 122 24.23 9.19 1.74
CA LEU A 122 24.59 10.01 2.88
C LEU A 122 25.35 11.25 2.44
N GLU A 123 24.98 12.36 3.06
CA GLU A 123 25.49 13.70 2.76
C GLU A 123 25.96 14.35 4.06
N LEU A 124 26.97 15.21 3.96
CA LEU A 124 27.48 16.00 5.07
C LEU A 124 27.23 17.49 4.79
N LEU A 125 26.43 18.13 5.65
CA LEU A 125 26.20 19.56 5.65
C LEU A 125 27.13 20.25 6.64
N ASP A 126 27.90 21.23 6.17
CA ASP A 126 28.64 22.17 7.00
C ASP A 126 27.73 23.33 7.43
N LEU A 127 27.48 23.50 8.72
CA LEU A 127 26.50 24.48 9.22
C LEU A 127 26.97 25.93 9.13
N ALA A 128 28.28 26.17 8.99
CA ALA A 128 28.82 27.52 8.89
C ALA A 128 28.72 28.07 7.47
N SER A 129 29.07 27.25 6.47
CA SER A 129 29.08 27.63 5.06
C SER A 129 27.81 27.28 4.31
N GLY A 130 27.00 26.33 4.81
CA GLY A 130 25.87 25.77 4.08
C GLY A 130 26.27 24.73 3.01
N THR A 131 27.56 24.40 2.90
CA THR A 131 28.06 23.48 1.87
C THR A 131 27.63 22.05 2.19
N VAL A 132 27.11 21.35 1.17
CA VAL A 132 26.80 19.92 1.24
C VAL A 132 27.82 19.14 0.42
N THR A 133 28.40 18.10 1.02
CA THR A 133 29.35 17.19 0.36
C THR A 133 28.91 15.73 0.49
N PRO A 134 29.00 14.92 -0.58
CA PRO A 134 28.61 13.51 -0.54
C PRO A 134 29.55 12.70 0.35
N LEU A 135 28.99 11.95 1.30
CA LEU A 135 29.71 10.92 2.06
C LEU A 135 29.64 9.56 1.36
N THR A 136 28.54 9.27 0.68
CA THR A 136 28.37 8.09 -0.16
C THR A 136 27.86 8.47 -1.54
N ALA A 137 28.17 7.63 -2.54
CA ALA A 137 27.71 7.75 -3.92
C ALA A 137 27.76 6.36 -4.58
N ASN A 138 27.18 5.37 -3.91
CA ASN A 138 27.30 3.95 -4.25
C ASN A 138 26.05 3.37 -4.92
N GLY A 139 25.01 4.18 -5.13
CA GLY A 139 23.74 3.81 -5.73
C GLY A 139 22.85 2.94 -4.83
N ALA A 140 23.22 2.74 -3.56
CA ALA A 140 22.49 1.89 -2.61
C ALA A 140 21.43 2.68 -1.83
N VAL A 141 20.76 2.01 -0.90
CA VAL A 141 19.90 2.65 0.09
C VAL A 141 20.67 2.75 1.40
N ASN A 142 21.14 3.95 1.73
CA ASN A 142 21.92 4.27 2.93
C ASN A 142 21.06 5.11 3.89
N LEU A 143 20.89 4.65 5.13
CA LEU A 143 19.88 5.13 6.08
C LEU A 143 20.44 5.28 7.50
N GLU A 144 19.71 6.03 8.32
CA GLU A 144 19.90 6.18 9.77
C GLU A 144 21.35 6.44 10.19
N PRO A 145 22.02 7.47 9.63
CA PRO A 145 23.39 7.80 10.01
C PRO A 145 23.45 8.29 11.48
N ARG A 146 24.48 7.86 12.22
CA ARG A 146 24.72 8.22 13.62
C ARG A 146 26.19 8.50 13.88
N TRP A 147 26.47 9.71 14.37
CA TRP A 147 27.81 10.08 14.84
C TRP A 147 28.22 9.26 16.06
N SER A 148 29.47 8.82 16.08
CA SER A 148 30.10 8.38 17.33
C SER A 148 30.25 9.58 18.28
N PRO A 149 30.23 9.36 19.60
CA PRO A 149 30.31 10.46 20.58
C PRO A 149 31.58 11.32 20.47
N ASP A 150 32.66 10.76 19.95
CA ASP A 150 33.94 11.45 19.70
C ASP A 150 34.00 12.18 18.35
N GLY A 151 32.96 12.05 17.50
CA GLY A 151 32.89 12.67 16.18
C GLY A 151 33.85 12.07 15.14
N THR A 152 34.48 10.91 15.39
CA THR A 152 35.48 10.34 14.46
C THR A 152 34.90 9.35 13.47
N ARG A 153 33.69 8.84 13.73
CA ARG A 153 33.03 7.79 12.94
C ARG A 153 31.54 8.06 12.79
N ILE A 154 30.97 7.52 11.72
CA ILE A 154 29.53 7.51 11.47
C ILE A 154 29.12 6.05 11.26
N ALA A 155 28.18 5.55 12.07
CA ALA A 155 27.49 4.29 11.84
C ALA A 155 26.23 4.53 11.02
N PHE A 156 25.89 3.62 10.10
CA PHE A 156 24.69 3.74 9.28
C PHE A 156 24.24 2.38 8.75
N VAL A 157 23.01 2.32 8.25
CA VAL A 157 22.44 1.13 7.62
C VAL A 157 22.61 1.26 6.11
N SER A 158 23.04 0.21 5.43
CA SER A 158 23.17 0.23 3.96
C SER A 158 22.77 -1.09 3.33
N SER A 159 22.17 -1.00 2.13
CA SER A 159 21.89 -2.14 1.25
C SER A 159 23.05 -2.50 0.30
N VAL A 160 24.17 -1.77 0.34
CA VAL A 160 25.28 -1.92 -0.64
C VAL A 160 25.87 -3.33 -0.69
N TYR A 161 25.72 -4.12 0.38
CA TYR A 161 26.17 -5.51 0.43
C TYR A 161 25.00 -6.46 0.22
N ASN A 162 25.04 -7.25 -0.85
CA ASN A 162 24.03 -8.25 -1.21
C ASN A 162 22.59 -7.73 -1.27
N ALA A 163 22.37 -6.42 -1.42
CA ALA A 163 21.05 -5.78 -1.39
C ALA A 163 20.29 -6.00 -0.06
N ARG A 164 21.01 -6.15 1.07
CA ARG A 164 20.43 -6.44 2.41
C ARG A 164 20.85 -5.41 3.44
N TRP A 165 20.05 -5.25 4.48
CA TRP A 165 20.34 -4.31 5.56
C TRP A 165 21.48 -4.78 6.45
N HIS A 166 22.60 -4.08 6.38
CA HIS A 166 23.76 -4.25 7.27
C HIS A 166 24.18 -2.94 7.90
N ILE A 167 24.91 -3.02 9.02
CA ILE A 167 25.54 -1.85 9.64
C ILE A 167 26.93 -1.64 9.06
N PHE A 168 27.18 -0.40 8.65
CA PHE A 168 28.47 0.09 8.17
C PHE A 168 28.98 1.21 9.07
N VAL A 169 30.29 1.37 9.09
CA VAL A 169 30.98 2.48 9.74
C VAL A 169 31.95 3.12 8.74
N LEU A 170 31.99 4.44 8.70
CA LEU A 170 32.99 5.20 7.95
C LEU A 170 33.57 6.34 8.78
N SER A 171 34.73 6.85 8.36
CA SER A 171 35.29 8.10 8.88
C SER A 171 34.92 9.25 7.94
N PRO A 172 34.31 10.34 8.45
CA PRO A 172 34.10 11.54 7.67
C PRO A 172 35.47 12.18 7.35
N ALA A 173 35.63 12.75 6.15
CA ALA A 173 36.91 13.30 5.73
C ALA A 173 37.29 14.51 6.62
N GLY A 174 38.57 14.62 6.98
CA GLY A 174 39.10 15.84 7.59
C GLY A 174 39.12 16.97 6.56
N ARG A 175 38.85 18.22 6.99
CA ARG A 175 38.78 19.40 6.11
C ARG A 175 40.07 19.68 5.31
N ASP A 176 41.22 19.11 5.71
CA ASP A 176 42.55 19.42 5.16
C ASP A 176 43.16 18.33 4.25
N VAL A 177 42.43 17.26 3.94
CA VAL A 177 42.94 16.16 3.10
C VAL A 177 42.09 16.05 1.84
N GLY A 178 42.71 16.10 0.66
CA GLY A 178 42.05 16.02 -0.64
C GLY A 178 40.94 14.96 -0.68
N ALA A 179 39.70 15.44 -0.70
CA ALA A 179 38.40 14.79 -0.66
C ALA A 179 38.31 13.29 -1.05
N GLN A 180 38.76 12.39 -0.17
CA GLN A 180 38.39 10.98 -0.22
C GLN A 180 38.00 10.49 1.18
N HIS A 181 36.72 10.14 1.36
CA HIS A 181 36.24 9.44 2.55
C HIS A 181 36.83 8.02 2.57
N ALA A 182 37.09 7.48 3.76
CA ALA A 182 37.42 6.06 3.88
C ALA A 182 36.24 5.23 3.35
N ALA A 183 36.51 4.19 2.58
CA ALA A 183 35.47 3.30 2.08
C ALA A 183 34.64 2.75 3.25
N PRO A 184 33.30 2.72 3.16
CA PRO A 184 32.47 2.19 4.22
C PRO A 184 32.86 0.77 4.62
N LEU A 185 33.09 0.56 5.92
CA LEU A 185 33.41 -0.74 6.48
C LEU A 185 32.14 -1.38 7.05
N ARG A 186 31.74 -2.51 6.48
CA ARG A 186 30.68 -3.35 7.06
C ARG A 186 31.16 -3.95 8.38
N ILE A 187 30.36 -3.85 9.44
CA ILE A 187 30.71 -4.40 10.77
C ILE A 187 29.82 -5.57 11.20
N THR A 188 28.67 -5.78 10.56
CA THR A 188 27.79 -6.94 10.79
C THR A 188 28.10 -8.09 9.83
N GLU A 189 27.83 -9.31 10.28
CA GLU A 189 27.90 -10.54 9.48
C GLU A 189 26.76 -10.63 8.43
N ASP A 190 26.87 -11.59 7.49
CA ASP A 190 25.79 -11.94 6.56
C ASP A 190 25.37 -13.39 6.86
N THR A 191 24.32 -13.54 7.66
CA THR A 191 23.95 -14.81 8.28
C THR A 191 22.66 -15.34 7.65
N ASP A 192 22.73 -16.53 7.06
CA ASP A 192 21.54 -17.32 6.74
C ASP A 192 21.02 -17.90 8.05
N SER A 193 19.83 -17.49 8.46
CA SER A 193 19.24 -17.89 9.74
C SER A 193 18.98 -19.39 9.82
N ASN A 194 18.81 -20.07 8.68
CA ASN A 194 18.28 -21.44 8.56
C ASN A 194 16.89 -21.63 9.21
N LEU A 195 16.22 -20.53 9.55
CA LEU A 195 14.91 -20.52 10.18
C LEU A 195 13.82 -20.45 9.10
N PRO A 196 12.67 -21.12 9.31
CA PRO A 196 11.55 -21.11 8.37
C PRO A 196 10.78 -19.77 8.45
N ARG A 197 11.40 -18.68 8.00
CA ARG A 197 10.81 -17.34 8.00
C ARG A 197 9.79 -17.20 6.88
N TYR A 198 8.54 -16.91 7.25
CA TYR A 198 7.42 -16.79 6.31
C TYR A 198 7.36 -15.39 5.65
N TYR A 199 7.28 -14.32 6.45
CA TYR A 199 7.20 -12.93 5.94
C TYR A 199 8.56 -12.28 5.68
N TYR A 200 9.61 -12.81 6.31
CA TYR A 200 10.89 -12.13 6.43
C TYR A 200 11.98 -12.87 5.65
N SER A 201 13.03 -12.13 5.29
CA SER A 201 14.18 -12.71 4.61
C SER A 201 14.78 -13.85 5.43
N LYS A 202 15.21 -14.92 4.73
CA LYS A 202 16.00 -15.99 5.36
C LYS A 202 17.32 -15.49 5.94
N TRP A 203 17.80 -14.33 5.48
CA TRP A 203 18.98 -13.67 6.00
C TRP A 203 18.61 -12.73 7.15
N ASP A 204 19.49 -12.63 8.13
CA ASP A 204 19.36 -11.65 9.20
C ASP A 204 19.51 -10.23 8.65
N HIS A 205 18.68 -9.32 9.14
CA HIS A 205 18.84 -7.88 8.89
C HIS A 205 19.39 -7.17 10.12
N TYR A 206 19.98 -6.01 9.90
CA TYR A 206 20.51 -5.14 10.95
C TYR A 206 20.12 -3.69 10.66
N ILE A 207 19.34 -3.09 11.57
CA ILE A 207 18.79 -1.74 11.40
C ILE A 207 18.91 -0.92 12.70
N SER A 208 18.69 0.40 12.61
CA SER A 208 18.62 1.31 13.76
C SER A 208 19.77 1.26 14.75
N PRO A 209 21.02 1.52 14.30
CA PRO A 209 22.17 1.58 15.19
C PRO A 209 22.14 2.80 16.12
N THR A 210 22.65 2.64 17.34
CA THR A 210 22.97 3.74 18.28
C THR A 210 24.25 3.41 19.03
N TRP A 211 25.09 4.42 19.29
CA TRP A 211 26.39 4.25 19.94
C TRP A 211 26.29 4.19 21.47
N SER A 212 27.18 3.43 22.11
CA SER A 212 27.51 3.63 23.52
C SER A 212 28.16 5.01 23.74
N PRO A 213 28.04 5.63 24.92
CA PRO A 213 28.66 6.94 25.18
C PRO A 213 30.18 6.97 25.06
N ASP A 214 30.86 5.82 25.23
CA ASP A 214 32.31 5.70 25.03
C ASP A 214 32.70 5.36 23.57
N GLY A 215 31.71 5.20 22.69
CA GLY A 215 31.90 4.90 21.27
C GLY A 215 32.41 3.49 20.96
N LYS A 216 32.52 2.58 21.94
CA LYS A 216 33.07 1.24 21.69
C LYS A 216 32.04 0.23 21.21
N GLU A 217 30.77 0.46 21.49
CA GLU A 217 29.70 -0.50 21.24
C GLU A 217 28.53 0.16 20.52
N ILE A 218 27.71 -0.69 19.90
CA ILE A 218 26.48 -0.30 19.21
C ILE A 218 25.34 -1.18 19.73
N ILE A 219 24.19 -0.54 19.98
CA ILE A 219 22.90 -1.23 20.03
C ILE A 219 22.23 -1.10 18.67
N LEU A 220 21.66 -2.19 18.16
CA LEU A 220 20.96 -2.28 16.88
C LEU A 220 19.71 -3.16 17.01
N VAL A 221 18.88 -3.17 15.99
CA VAL A 221 17.72 -4.06 15.86
C VAL A 221 18.02 -5.16 14.84
N SER A 222 17.75 -6.42 15.20
CA SER A 222 17.93 -7.58 14.32
C SER A 222 16.95 -8.70 14.63
N ASN A 223 16.48 -9.38 13.58
CA ASN A 223 15.63 -10.57 13.68
C ASN A 223 16.42 -11.88 13.85
N ARG A 224 17.74 -11.79 14.04
CA ARG A 224 18.63 -12.93 14.31
C ARG A 224 18.04 -13.88 15.34
N GLY A 225 18.05 -15.18 15.05
CA GLY A 225 17.55 -16.21 15.96
C GLY A 225 16.02 -16.31 16.07
N HIS A 226 15.26 -15.44 15.39
CA HIS A 226 13.80 -15.42 15.45
C HIS A 226 13.17 -15.69 14.08
N ILE A 227 12.08 -16.45 14.08
CA ILE A 227 11.36 -16.84 12.85
C ILE A 227 10.40 -15.75 12.35
N HIS A 228 10.09 -14.77 13.20
CA HIS A 228 9.14 -13.70 12.93
C HIS A 228 9.74 -12.35 13.33
N GLY A 229 9.18 -11.30 12.73
CA GLY A 229 9.39 -9.94 13.12
C GLY A 229 10.48 -9.15 12.42
N SER A 230 10.43 -7.83 12.65
CA SER A 230 11.57 -6.96 12.42
C SER A 230 12.65 -7.11 13.50
N GLY A 231 12.43 -7.93 14.53
CA GLY A 231 13.46 -8.37 15.46
C GLY A 231 13.65 -7.49 16.71
N GLY A 232 14.45 -8.01 17.64
CA GLY A 232 14.72 -7.42 18.96
C GLY A 232 15.99 -6.56 19.01
N PHE A 233 16.39 -6.17 20.21
CA PHE A 233 17.53 -5.30 20.48
C PHE A 233 18.78 -6.11 20.78
N TRP A 234 19.87 -5.80 20.07
CA TRP A 234 21.14 -6.49 20.19
C TRP A 234 22.27 -5.50 20.43
N ARG A 235 23.27 -5.93 21.19
CA ARG A 235 24.49 -5.17 21.47
C ARG A 235 25.71 -5.86 20.87
N MET A 236 26.64 -5.07 20.33
CA MET A 236 27.92 -5.56 19.80
C MET A 236 29.04 -4.52 19.91
N ASP A 237 30.29 -4.98 19.83
CA ASP A 237 31.44 -4.10 19.63
C ASP A 237 31.35 -3.42 18.25
N ALA A 238 31.70 -2.15 18.19
CA ALA A 238 31.60 -1.34 16.97
C ALA A 238 32.72 -1.60 15.95
N ARG A 239 33.64 -2.55 16.22
CA ARG A 239 34.71 -2.97 15.31
C ARG A 239 34.35 -4.27 14.59
N ALA A 240 34.64 -4.31 13.29
CA ALA A 240 34.46 -5.52 12.49
C ALA A 240 35.27 -6.69 13.07
N GLY A 241 34.63 -7.85 13.24
CA GLY A 241 35.29 -9.09 13.68
C GLY A 241 35.75 -9.10 15.13
N ALA A 242 35.27 -8.18 15.98
CA ALA A 242 35.61 -8.16 17.40
C ALA A 242 35.20 -9.48 18.11
N PRO A 243 36.02 -9.96 19.08
CA PRO A 243 35.68 -11.15 19.87
C PRO A 243 34.49 -10.83 20.79
N GLY A 244 33.39 -11.59 20.69
CA GLY A 244 32.20 -11.44 21.56
C GLY A 244 30.85 -11.57 20.85
N GLY A 245 30.78 -11.33 19.54
CA GLY A 245 29.56 -11.47 18.74
C GLY A 245 28.42 -10.52 19.15
N LEU A 246 27.22 -10.70 18.57
CA LEU A 246 26.02 -9.98 19.00
C LEU A 246 25.42 -10.64 20.25
N ARG A 247 25.08 -9.83 21.26
CA ARG A 247 24.35 -10.23 22.47
C ARG A 247 22.93 -9.68 22.43
N GLU A 248 21.92 -10.53 22.51
CA GLU A 248 20.53 -10.09 22.62
C GLU A 248 20.30 -9.45 23.99
N LEU A 249 19.75 -8.24 23.99
CA LEU A 249 19.34 -7.53 25.21
C LEU A 249 17.88 -7.85 25.55
N ARG A 250 17.04 -7.89 24.52
CA ARG A 250 15.60 -8.14 24.62
C ARG A 250 15.03 -8.48 23.26
N TYR A 251 14.28 -9.58 23.19
CA TYR A 251 13.39 -9.84 22.05
C TYR A 251 12.04 -9.20 22.29
N GLU A 252 11.59 -8.40 21.33
CA GLU A 252 10.20 -8.00 21.15
C GLU A 252 9.99 -7.55 19.71
N GLU A 253 8.75 -7.57 19.25
CA GLU A 253 8.39 -7.14 17.90
C GLU A 253 8.45 -5.62 17.76
N THR A 254 9.31 -5.14 16.87
CA THR A 254 9.64 -3.72 16.73
C THR A 254 8.91 -3.01 15.59
N THR A 255 8.22 -3.76 14.71
CA THR A 255 7.42 -3.24 13.57
C THR A 255 8.18 -2.24 12.69
N TRP A 256 9.50 -2.43 12.52
CA TRP A 256 10.40 -1.53 11.79
C TRP A 256 10.57 -0.11 12.33
N LYS A 257 9.96 0.23 13.48
CA LYS A 257 9.87 1.60 14.01
C LYS A 257 10.65 1.85 15.30
N ALA A 258 11.38 0.86 15.83
CA ALA A 258 11.96 0.92 17.18
C ALA A 258 12.93 2.08 17.43
N ARG A 259 13.88 2.31 16.51
CA ARG A 259 14.83 3.45 16.56
C ARG A 259 15.38 3.73 17.97
N PRO A 260 16.11 2.79 18.61
CA PRO A 260 16.65 2.98 19.95
C PRO A 260 17.65 4.13 19.99
N ASP A 261 17.74 4.79 21.15
CA ASP A 261 18.74 5.83 21.42
C ASP A 261 19.29 5.64 22.84
N TRP A 262 20.62 5.54 22.93
CA TRP A 262 21.34 5.30 24.18
C TRP A 262 21.41 6.59 25.00
N SER A 263 21.09 6.52 26.30
CA SER A 263 21.23 7.69 27.16
C SER A 263 22.70 8.15 27.27
N PRO A 264 22.95 9.47 27.40
CA PRO A 264 24.32 9.99 27.57
C PRO A 264 25.05 9.43 28.79
N ASP A 265 24.32 9.05 29.84
CA ASP A 265 24.87 8.42 31.05
C ASP A 265 25.26 6.94 30.84
N GLY A 266 24.89 6.33 29.71
CA GLY A 266 25.23 4.95 29.35
C GLY A 266 24.37 3.87 29.98
N THR A 267 23.39 4.23 30.82
CA THR A 267 22.64 3.27 31.66
C THR A 267 21.28 2.87 31.09
N ARG A 268 20.74 3.61 30.12
CA ARG A 268 19.36 3.49 29.66
C ARG A 268 19.27 3.56 28.14
N VAL A 269 18.19 3.01 27.59
CA VAL A 269 17.86 3.07 26.16
C VAL A 269 16.39 3.43 26.02
N VAL A 270 16.10 4.51 25.30
CA VAL A 270 14.73 4.85 24.89
C VAL A 270 14.47 4.28 23.51
N TYR A 271 13.27 3.79 23.26
CA TYR A 271 12.87 3.23 21.97
C TYR A 271 11.36 3.30 21.78
N SER A 272 10.89 3.03 20.57
CA SER A 272 9.48 2.93 20.19
C SER A 272 9.03 1.47 20.12
N SER A 273 7.87 1.14 20.68
CA SER A 273 7.30 -0.20 20.59
C SER A 273 5.81 -0.20 20.88
N TYR A 274 5.09 -1.17 20.34
CA TYR A 274 3.68 -1.37 20.67
C TYR A 274 3.49 -2.24 21.92
N LEU A 275 4.48 -3.07 22.28
CA LEU A 275 4.48 -3.96 23.45
C LEU A 275 3.12 -4.62 23.75
N GLY A 276 2.51 -5.22 22.73
CA GLY A 276 1.22 -5.92 22.82
C GLY A 276 -0.04 -5.04 22.74
N ARG A 277 0.09 -3.74 22.43
CA ARG A 277 -1.03 -2.80 22.19
C ARG A 277 -1.20 -2.48 20.69
N GLN A 278 -2.14 -1.59 20.37
CA GLN A 278 -2.45 -1.20 18.99
C GLN A 278 -1.46 -0.19 18.37
N TRP A 279 -0.85 0.66 19.20
CA TRP A 279 -0.05 1.81 18.78
C TRP A 279 1.34 1.83 19.39
N ASN A 280 2.30 2.38 18.66
CA ASN A 280 3.66 2.56 19.14
C ASN A 280 3.72 3.64 20.23
N GLN A 281 4.29 3.30 21.38
CA GLN A 281 4.62 4.24 22.45
C GLN A 281 6.12 4.25 22.69
N LEU A 282 6.60 5.27 23.40
CA LEU A 282 7.98 5.31 23.86
C LEU A 282 8.11 4.46 25.12
N TRP A 283 9.18 3.67 25.17
CA TRP A 283 9.53 2.80 26.29
C TRP A 283 10.98 3.03 26.69
N LEU A 284 11.29 2.70 27.94
CA LEU A 284 12.62 2.82 28.51
C LEU A 284 13.05 1.49 29.11
N MET A 285 14.23 0.99 28.71
CA MET A 285 14.91 -0.15 29.31
C MET A 285 16.31 0.22 29.78
N THR A 286 16.98 -0.68 30.52
CA THR A 286 18.41 -0.50 30.83
C THR A 286 19.26 -0.83 29.60
N SER A 287 20.47 -0.27 29.50
CA SER A 287 21.44 -0.61 28.45
C SER A 287 21.98 -2.05 28.53
N GLU A 288 21.71 -2.74 29.64
CA GLU A 288 21.98 -4.16 29.82
C GLU A 288 20.76 -5.05 29.49
N GLY A 289 19.65 -4.46 29.04
CA GLY A 289 18.39 -5.14 28.74
C GLY A 289 17.38 -5.09 29.91
N GLY A 290 16.55 -6.13 30.03
CA GLY A 290 15.56 -6.26 31.10
C GLY A 290 14.16 -5.74 30.76
N ASP A 291 13.34 -5.59 31.80
CA ASP A 291 11.94 -5.19 31.64
C ASP A 291 11.78 -3.68 31.43
N PRO A 292 11.08 -3.26 30.36
CA PRO A 292 10.86 -1.86 30.06
C PRO A 292 9.63 -1.31 30.79
N PHE A 293 9.56 0.01 30.91
CA PHE A 293 8.36 0.72 31.30
C PHE A 293 8.00 1.82 30.29
N PRO A 294 6.71 2.15 30.13
CA PRO A 294 6.27 3.13 29.14
C PRO A 294 6.56 4.56 29.59
N LEU A 295 6.96 5.41 28.65
CA LEU A 295 7.15 6.85 28.81
C LEU A 295 6.00 7.68 28.22
N THR A 296 5.28 7.13 27.24
CA THR A 296 4.09 7.76 26.64
C THR A 296 2.89 6.82 26.69
N TYR A 297 1.69 7.41 26.67
CA TYR A 297 0.42 6.68 26.74
C TYR A 297 -0.59 7.30 25.78
N GLY A 298 -1.29 6.48 25.00
CA GLY A 298 -2.42 6.92 24.18
C GLY A 298 -2.72 5.98 23.02
N GLU A 299 -3.72 6.38 22.22
CA GLU A 299 -4.15 5.70 21.00
C GLU A 299 -3.64 6.46 19.75
N PHE A 300 -2.31 6.55 19.66
CA PHE A 300 -1.55 7.22 18.61
C PHE A 300 -0.11 6.72 18.62
N ASP A 301 0.66 6.92 17.55
CA ASP A 301 2.08 6.58 17.53
C ASP A 301 2.95 7.71 18.12
N ALA A 302 3.91 7.33 18.95
CA ALA A 302 5.08 8.11 19.35
C ALA A 302 6.35 7.32 18.97
N THR A 303 7.17 7.88 18.09
CA THR A 303 8.28 7.17 17.43
C THR A 303 9.53 8.04 17.32
N ALA A 304 10.64 7.44 16.87
CA ALA A 304 11.93 8.11 16.62
C ALA A 304 12.44 8.97 17.80
N PRO A 305 12.52 8.40 19.03
CA PRO A 305 13.00 9.15 20.19
C PRO A 305 14.49 9.46 20.09
N ARG A 306 14.92 10.63 20.59
CA ARG A 306 16.34 11.02 20.75
C ARG A 306 16.55 11.77 22.07
N TRP A 307 17.52 11.33 22.85
CA TRP A 307 17.99 12.00 24.05
C TRP A 307 18.67 13.32 23.72
N SER A 308 18.43 14.32 24.56
CA SER A 308 19.32 15.48 24.63
C SER A 308 20.67 15.06 25.20
N HIS A 309 21.74 15.75 24.81
CA HIS A 309 23.11 15.47 25.29
C HIS A 309 23.27 15.53 26.82
N ASP A 310 22.43 16.32 27.50
CA ASP A 310 22.39 16.41 28.96
C ASP A 310 21.58 15.29 29.66
N GLY A 311 20.92 14.41 28.90
CA GLY A 311 20.09 13.32 29.42
C GLY A 311 18.80 13.75 30.13
N SER A 312 18.44 15.04 30.06
CA SER A 312 17.26 15.61 30.76
C SER A 312 15.98 15.59 29.92
N ARG A 313 16.08 15.42 28.60
CA ARG A 313 14.96 15.55 27.66
C ARG A 313 15.04 14.51 26.55
N ILE A 314 13.87 14.22 25.96
CA ILE A 314 13.71 13.38 24.78
C ILE A 314 12.92 14.14 23.73
N ALA A 315 13.45 14.23 22.51
CA ALA A 315 12.72 14.67 21.33
C ALA A 315 12.13 13.45 20.62
N PHE A 316 10.91 13.55 20.08
CA PHE A 316 10.27 12.45 19.37
C PHE A 316 9.20 12.93 18.39
N VAL A 317 8.84 12.07 17.45
CA VAL A 317 7.76 12.31 16.48
C VAL A 317 6.48 11.67 16.99
N SER A 318 5.36 12.38 16.88
CA SER A 318 4.04 11.83 17.22
C SER A 318 2.99 12.20 16.20
N ASN A 319 2.05 11.28 15.95
CA ASN A 319 0.86 11.52 15.14
C ASN A 319 -0.41 11.71 16.00
N GLU A 320 -0.25 12.06 17.29
CA GLU A 320 -1.37 12.35 18.21
C GLU A 320 -2.35 13.39 17.62
N THR A 321 -1.88 14.33 16.80
CA THR A 321 -2.72 15.32 16.11
C THR A 321 -3.20 14.90 14.71
N GLY A 322 -3.13 13.60 14.38
CA GLY A 322 -3.42 13.05 13.06
C GLY A 322 -2.22 13.11 12.12
N ASN A 323 -1.67 14.31 11.89
CA ASN A 323 -0.42 14.51 11.16
C ASN A 323 0.82 14.32 12.08
N THR A 324 1.99 14.07 11.50
CA THR A 324 3.26 14.00 12.22
C THR A 324 3.63 15.35 12.85
N SER A 325 4.21 15.29 14.04
CA SER A 325 4.53 16.46 14.85
C SER A 325 5.72 16.20 15.76
N LEU A 326 6.56 17.23 15.97
CA LEU A 326 7.74 17.14 16.82
C LEU A 326 7.42 17.55 18.26
N TRP A 327 7.85 16.74 19.21
CA TRP A 327 7.63 16.95 20.63
C TRP A 327 8.92 16.84 21.42
N VAL A 328 8.98 17.54 22.55
CA VAL A 328 10.00 17.39 23.57
C VAL A 328 9.34 17.04 24.89
N MET A 329 9.88 16.03 25.58
CA MET A 329 9.48 15.62 26.93
C MET A 329 10.66 15.76 27.89
N GLY A 330 10.41 16.30 29.09
CA GLY A 330 11.38 16.31 30.19
C GLY A 330 11.38 15.01 30.99
N ILE A 331 12.56 14.55 31.41
CA ILE A 331 12.75 13.36 32.25
C ILE A 331 13.73 13.69 33.39
N PRO A 332 13.35 13.44 34.67
CA PRO A 332 12.05 12.95 35.14
C PRO A 332 10.94 14.03 35.06
N GLY A 333 9.67 13.61 35.20
CA GLY A 333 8.52 14.53 35.35
C GLY A 333 7.58 14.64 34.14
N ALA A 334 7.98 14.13 32.98
CA ALA A 334 7.14 13.97 31.78
C ALA A 334 6.50 15.26 31.23
N SER A 335 7.06 16.44 31.53
CA SER A 335 6.57 17.70 30.97
C SER A 335 6.72 17.67 29.44
N LYS A 336 5.60 17.60 28.72
CA LYS A 336 5.56 17.43 27.25
C LYS A 336 5.15 18.75 26.58
N ARG A 337 5.88 19.14 25.53
CA ARG A 337 5.52 20.30 24.69
C ARG A 337 5.82 20.05 23.21
N ARG A 338 4.94 20.57 22.35
CA ARG A 338 5.11 20.51 20.90
C ARG A 338 6.07 21.60 20.43
N VAL A 339 7.02 21.25 19.57
CA VAL A 339 7.87 22.20 18.84
C VAL A 339 7.15 22.56 17.55
N ARG A 340 6.74 23.83 17.41
CA ARG A 340 5.89 24.30 16.30
C ARG A 340 6.65 25.30 15.43
N ALA A 341 6.83 24.98 14.16
CA ALA A 341 7.33 25.92 13.15
C ALA A 341 6.18 26.82 12.67
N LEU A 342 5.93 27.92 13.39
CA LEU A 342 4.88 28.90 13.04
C LEU A 342 5.38 29.95 12.04
N GLU A 343 6.66 30.30 12.11
CA GLU A 343 7.36 31.11 11.11
C GLU A 343 8.40 30.23 10.42
N ARG A 344 8.47 30.27 9.10
CA ARG A 344 9.40 29.49 8.29
C ARG A 344 10.27 30.41 7.45
N ARG A 345 11.59 30.29 7.64
CA ARG A 345 12.59 30.97 6.83
C ARG A 345 13.14 29.98 5.82
N TYR A 346 12.79 30.18 4.56
CA TYR A 346 13.18 29.30 3.46
C TYR A 346 14.60 29.63 3.00
N HIS A 347 15.30 28.60 2.52
CA HIS A 347 16.65 28.76 1.96
C HIS A 347 16.58 29.48 0.61
N ASP A 348 15.69 29.01 -0.27
CA ASP A 348 15.50 29.57 -1.61
C ASP A 348 14.33 30.55 -1.67
N PRO A 349 14.27 31.43 -2.69
CA PRO A 349 13.12 32.27 -2.96
C PRO A 349 11.85 31.44 -3.17
N VAL A 350 10.81 31.76 -2.40
CA VAL A 350 9.49 31.09 -2.47
C VAL A 350 8.37 32.08 -2.76
N GLY A 351 7.24 31.58 -3.25
CA GLY A 351 5.96 32.30 -3.30
C GLY A 351 4.82 31.47 -2.71
N SER A 352 3.64 32.06 -2.60
CA SER A 352 2.43 31.37 -2.12
C SER A 352 1.53 31.02 -3.30
N LEU A 353 1.12 29.77 -3.40
CA LEU A 353 0.09 29.31 -4.33
C LEU A 353 -1.18 28.97 -3.56
N ARG A 354 -2.27 29.67 -3.87
CA ARG A 354 -3.61 29.30 -3.44
C ARG A 354 -4.38 28.64 -4.58
N VAL A 355 -4.80 27.40 -4.39
CA VAL A 355 -5.74 26.73 -5.27
C VAL A 355 -7.15 26.82 -4.67
N THR A 356 -8.14 27.11 -5.51
CA THR A 356 -9.56 27.03 -5.13
C THR A 356 -10.27 26.14 -6.13
N VAL A 357 -10.89 25.06 -5.64
CA VAL A 357 -11.56 24.06 -6.47
C VAL A 357 -13.06 24.25 -6.37
N VAL A 358 -13.71 24.35 -7.51
CA VAL A 358 -15.15 24.59 -7.60
C VAL A 358 -15.79 23.75 -8.69
N ASP A 359 -17.11 23.62 -8.62
CA ASP A 359 -17.91 23.16 -9.75
C ASP A 359 -18.18 24.29 -10.77
N ARG A 360 -18.90 23.97 -11.84
CA ARG A 360 -19.32 24.93 -12.87
C ARG A 360 -20.20 26.07 -12.33
N ALA A 361 -20.94 25.84 -11.26
CA ALA A 361 -21.76 26.85 -10.59
C ALA A 361 -20.94 27.70 -9.60
N GLY A 362 -19.66 27.40 -9.41
CA GLY A 362 -18.75 28.09 -8.51
C GLY A 362 -18.84 27.67 -7.05
N ARG A 363 -19.54 26.58 -6.73
CA ARG A 363 -19.61 26.01 -5.39
C ARG A 363 -18.30 25.27 -5.06
N PRO A 364 -17.74 25.38 -3.84
CA PRO A 364 -16.54 24.65 -3.46
C PRO A 364 -16.70 23.14 -3.64
N LEU A 365 -15.63 22.48 -4.10
CA LEU A 365 -15.55 21.02 -4.22
C LEU A 365 -14.30 20.50 -3.53
N SER A 366 -14.43 19.45 -2.73
CA SER A 366 -13.26 18.68 -2.31
C SER A 366 -12.59 18.00 -3.50
N ALA A 367 -11.28 17.81 -3.47
CA ALA A 367 -10.57 17.16 -4.57
C ALA A 367 -9.20 16.66 -4.13
N ARG A 368 -8.65 15.72 -4.90
CA ARG A 368 -7.24 15.37 -4.88
C ARG A 368 -6.46 16.33 -5.76
N ILE A 369 -5.34 16.84 -5.24
CA ILE A 369 -4.48 17.82 -5.90
C ILE A 369 -3.04 17.30 -5.91
N SER A 370 -2.38 17.41 -7.06
CA SER A 370 -0.94 17.26 -7.20
C SER A 370 -0.35 18.62 -7.58
N VAL A 371 0.73 19.02 -6.91
CA VAL A 371 1.53 20.20 -7.28
C VAL A 371 2.99 19.79 -7.34
N THR A 372 3.63 19.91 -8.50
CA THR A 372 5.03 19.53 -8.73
C THR A 372 5.81 20.60 -9.46
N THR A 373 7.13 20.60 -9.30
CA THR A 373 8.03 21.32 -10.22
C THR A 373 8.27 20.49 -11.50
N ALA A 374 9.01 21.03 -12.46
CA ALA A 374 9.39 20.33 -13.70
C ALA A 374 10.19 19.04 -13.42
N GLU A 375 10.96 19.01 -12.33
CA GLU A 375 11.71 17.83 -11.87
C GLU A 375 10.79 16.80 -11.17
N GLY A 376 9.49 17.06 -11.05
CA GLY A 376 8.54 16.15 -10.41
C GLY A 376 8.54 16.19 -8.88
N ARG A 377 9.33 17.09 -8.24
CA ARG A 377 9.32 17.27 -6.78
C ARG A 377 7.96 17.83 -6.33
N GLY A 378 7.29 17.13 -5.42
CA GLY A 378 5.95 17.51 -4.95
C GLY A 378 5.93 18.55 -3.84
N TYR A 379 4.82 19.27 -3.73
CA TYR A 379 4.52 20.24 -2.68
C TYR A 379 3.10 20.07 -2.15
N ALA A 380 2.92 20.29 -0.85
CA ALA A 380 1.62 20.21 -0.18
C ALA A 380 1.53 21.30 0.90
N PRO A 381 0.32 21.71 1.31
CA PRO A 381 0.13 22.60 2.45
C PRO A 381 0.77 22.08 3.74
N ASP A 382 1.18 23.00 4.60
CA ASP A 382 1.94 22.70 5.82
C ASP A 382 1.18 21.88 6.88
N ASN A 383 -0.15 21.89 6.79
CA ASN A 383 -1.06 21.26 7.75
C ASN A 383 -1.89 20.12 7.13
N VAL A 384 -1.69 19.79 5.86
CA VAL A 384 -2.46 18.76 5.15
C VAL A 384 -1.59 17.52 4.96
N TRP A 385 -2.18 16.33 5.02
CA TRP A 385 -1.45 15.10 4.76
C TRP A 385 -0.99 15.04 3.31
N ARG A 386 0.27 14.67 3.16
CA ARG A 386 0.90 14.46 1.87
C ARG A 386 1.04 12.97 1.62
N HIS A 387 0.67 12.56 0.42
CA HIS A 387 0.76 11.20 -0.06
C HIS A 387 1.64 11.12 -1.31
N ALA A 388 2.12 9.92 -1.62
CA ALA A 388 2.85 9.62 -2.84
C ALA A 388 2.56 8.19 -3.31
N ASP A 389 2.63 7.96 -4.63
CA ASP A 389 2.45 6.65 -5.24
C ASP A 389 3.79 5.92 -5.42
N GLU A 390 3.95 4.80 -4.71
CA GLU A 390 5.22 4.07 -4.55
C GLU A 390 5.76 3.40 -5.81
N ALA A 391 4.94 3.27 -6.86
CA ALA A 391 5.33 2.66 -8.13
C ALA A 391 5.04 3.62 -9.28
N PHE A 392 6.00 3.84 -10.17
CA PHE A 392 5.83 4.75 -11.30
C PHE A 392 6.83 4.47 -12.42
N ASP A 393 6.56 5.04 -13.59
CA ASP A 393 7.47 5.01 -14.73
C ASP A 393 8.50 6.15 -14.61
N ARG A 394 9.77 5.77 -14.41
CA ARG A 394 10.89 6.73 -14.27
C ARG A 394 11.26 7.44 -15.56
N SER A 395 10.80 6.93 -16.71
CA SER A 395 10.95 7.65 -17.98
C SER A 395 10.00 8.83 -18.09
N GLU A 396 8.91 8.84 -17.33
CA GLU A 396 7.90 9.91 -17.33
C GLU A 396 8.12 10.94 -16.20
N ARG A 397 8.72 10.54 -15.07
CA ARG A 397 8.95 11.42 -13.90
C ARG A 397 10.11 10.95 -13.02
N GLN A 398 10.73 11.87 -12.28
CA GLN A 398 11.89 11.55 -11.42
C GLN A 398 11.51 10.98 -10.04
N PHE A 399 10.37 11.42 -9.49
CA PHE A 399 9.87 11.03 -8.16
C PHE A 399 8.50 10.39 -8.27
N GLU A 400 8.04 9.76 -7.18
CA GLU A 400 6.68 9.26 -6.99
C GLU A 400 5.62 10.31 -7.32
N TYR A 401 4.39 9.89 -7.66
CA TYR A 401 3.26 10.80 -7.91
C TYR A 401 2.76 11.39 -6.58
N PRO A 402 3.03 12.68 -6.25
CA PRO A 402 2.61 13.24 -4.98
C PRO A 402 1.18 13.75 -5.06
N TYR A 403 0.43 13.65 -3.97
CA TYR A 403 -0.88 14.27 -3.90
C TYR A 403 -1.26 14.62 -2.46
N PHE A 404 -2.27 15.47 -2.33
CA PHE A 404 -2.97 15.76 -1.09
C PHE A 404 -4.46 16.02 -1.37
N HIS A 405 -5.30 15.98 -0.35
CA HIS A 405 -6.72 16.29 -0.46
C HIS A 405 -7.03 17.71 0.04
N THR A 406 -8.00 18.38 -0.58
CA THR A 406 -8.55 19.67 -0.15
C THR A 406 -10.06 19.58 0.00
N ASP A 407 -10.65 20.43 0.84
CA ASP A 407 -12.09 20.64 1.00
C ASP A 407 -12.66 21.69 0.02
N GLY A 408 -11.81 22.24 -0.86
CA GLY A 408 -12.18 23.25 -1.84
C GLY A 408 -11.22 24.44 -1.89
N SER A 409 -10.31 24.56 -0.93
CA SER A 409 -9.19 25.49 -1.02
C SER A 409 -7.94 24.92 -0.34
N ALA A 410 -6.78 25.18 -0.92
CA ALA A 410 -5.50 24.92 -0.29
C ALA A 410 -4.53 26.06 -0.56
N GLU A 411 -3.67 26.35 0.40
CA GLU A 411 -2.60 27.33 0.28
C GLU A 411 -1.29 26.63 0.63
N LEU A 412 -0.31 26.75 -0.27
CA LEU A 412 0.97 26.08 -0.14
C LEU A 412 2.10 27.01 -0.56
N THR A 413 3.22 26.90 0.13
CA THR A 413 4.46 27.57 -0.22
C THR A 413 5.22 26.71 -1.23
N VAL A 414 5.60 27.31 -2.34
CA VAL A 414 6.33 26.65 -3.44
C VAL A 414 7.57 27.47 -3.84
N PRO A 415 8.58 26.87 -4.48
CA PRO A 415 9.68 27.61 -5.07
C PRO A 415 9.14 28.66 -6.04
N ALA A 416 9.81 29.82 -6.10
CA ALA A 416 9.48 30.80 -7.12
C ALA A 416 9.78 30.23 -8.51
N GLY A 417 8.80 30.30 -9.42
CA GLY A 417 8.90 29.72 -10.76
C GLY A 417 7.63 29.00 -11.19
N VAL A 418 7.74 28.16 -12.22
CA VAL A 418 6.62 27.40 -12.77
C VAL A 418 6.40 26.12 -11.94
N VAL A 419 5.15 25.89 -11.56
CA VAL A 419 4.67 24.62 -11.00
C VAL A 419 3.55 24.05 -11.86
N HIS A 420 3.49 22.72 -11.92
CA HIS A 420 2.44 21.95 -12.57
C HIS A 420 1.38 21.57 -11.55
N ILE A 421 0.12 21.79 -11.88
CA ILE A 421 -1.04 21.48 -11.03
C ILE A 421 -1.92 20.47 -11.75
N GLU A 422 -2.24 19.37 -11.08
CA GLU A 422 -3.29 18.44 -11.49
C GLU A 422 -4.37 18.35 -10.42
N ALA A 423 -5.64 18.25 -10.83
CA ALA A 423 -6.75 18.03 -9.90
C ALA A 423 -7.70 16.94 -10.41
N TRP A 424 -8.15 16.10 -9.46
CA TRP A 424 -8.97 14.92 -9.71
C TRP A 424 -10.05 14.77 -8.63
N ARG A 425 -11.23 14.28 -9.02
CA ARG A 425 -12.37 14.03 -8.13
C ARG A 425 -13.16 12.79 -8.58
N GLY A 426 -12.48 11.65 -8.73
CA GLY A 426 -13.08 10.41 -9.21
C GLY A 426 -13.32 10.35 -10.73
N PRO A 427 -13.83 9.21 -11.23
CA PRO A 427 -14.03 8.94 -12.66
C PRO A 427 -15.17 9.75 -13.29
N GLU A 428 -16.07 10.31 -12.47
CA GLU A 428 -17.21 11.12 -12.94
C GLU A 428 -16.84 12.58 -13.26
N PHE A 429 -15.57 12.97 -13.15
CA PHE A 429 -15.08 14.32 -13.42
C PHE A 429 -13.90 14.32 -14.40
N GLN A 430 -13.83 15.38 -15.21
CA GLN A 430 -12.66 15.65 -16.05
C GLN A 430 -11.42 15.93 -15.20
N VAL A 431 -10.27 15.47 -15.67
CA VAL A 431 -8.97 15.79 -15.07
C VAL A 431 -8.59 17.21 -15.43
N PHE A 432 -8.29 18.03 -14.43
CA PHE A 432 -7.75 19.37 -14.65
C PHE A 432 -6.22 19.33 -14.63
N ARG A 433 -5.58 20.06 -15.57
CA ARG A 433 -4.14 20.27 -15.63
C ARG A 433 -3.81 21.72 -15.96
N ALA A 434 -2.83 22.31 -15.29
CA ALA A 434 -2.34 23.65 -15.63
C ALA A 434 -0.93 23.92 -15.11
N ASP A 435 -0.18 24.72 -15.86
CA ASP A 435 1.07 25.32 -15.43
C ASP A 435 0.81 26.70 -14.84
N VAL A 436 1.43 26.99 -13.69
CA VAL A 436 1.26 28.25 -12.98
C VAL A 436 2.62 28.81 -12.60
N ASN A 437 2.91 30.03 -13.05
CA ASN A 437 4.08 30.77 -12.60
C ASN A 437 3.80 31.46 -11.25
N VAL A 438 4.61 31.19 -10.25
CA VAL A 438 4.51 31.72 -8.88
C VAL A 438 5.73 32.61 -8.60
N PRO A 439 5.58 33.94 -8.57
CA PRO A 439 6.71 34.83 -8.31
C PRO A 439 7.15 34.85 -6.84
N THR A 440 8.41 35.21 -6.59
CA THR A 440 8.97 35.37 -5.23
C THR A 440 8.16 36.35 -4.39
N GLY A 441 7.77 35.93 -3.18
CA GLY A 441 7.05 36.76 -2.21
C GLY A 441 5.62 37.12 -2.61
N ILE A 442 5.15 36.68 -3.78
CA ILE A 442 3.81 36.97 -4.29
C ILE A 442 2.89 35.79 -4.03
N ARG A 443 1.66 36.10 -3.65
CA ARG A 443 0.56 35.12 -3.59
C ARG A 443 -0.14 35.04 -4.93
N THR A 444 0.00 33.90 -5.61
CA THR A 444 -0.72 33.57 -6.84
C THR A 444 -1.95 32.74 -6.51
N THR A 445 -3.11 33.07 -7.08
CA THR A 445 -4.33 32.29 -6.92
C THR A 445 -4.71 31.60 -8.22
N ARG A 446 -4.95 30.29 -8.18
CA ARG A 446 -5.48 29.50 -9.29
C ARG A 446 -6.87 28.97 -8.96
N ARG A 447 -7.86 29.42 -9.72
CA ARG A 447 -9.21 28.83 -9.72
C ARG A 447 -9.23 27.59 -10.61
N ILE A 448 -9.68 26.48 -10.06
CA ILE A 448 -9.83 25.18 -10.72
C ILE A 448 -11.32 24.88 -10.81
N VAL A 449 -11.82 24.66 -12.02
CA VAL A 449 -13.20 24.25 -12.27
C VAL A 449 -13.18 22.78 -12.66
N LEU A 450 -13.78 21.91 -11.84
CA LEU A 450 -13.92 20.51 -12.15
C LEU A 450 -15.31 20.27 -12.77
N GLU A 451 -15.30 19.81 -14.02
CA GLU A 451 -16.51 19.52 -14.78
C GLU A 451 -16.91 18.06 -14.60
N ARG A 452 -18.14 17.84 -14.15
CA ARG A 452 -18.74 16.51 -14.02
C ARG A 452 -19.15 16.01 -15.42
N VAL A 453 -18.66 14.84 -15.82
CA VAL A 453 -18.99 14.19 -17.10
C VAL A 453 -20.16 13.22 -17.00
N ASP A 454 -20.44 12.70 -15.81
CA ASP A 454 -21.58 11.83 -15.54
C ASP A 454 -22.12 12.01 -14.10
N ASN A 455 -23.39 11.69 -13.90
CA ASN A 455 -24.04 11.69 -12.59
C ASN A 455 -24.78 10.37 -12.41
N LEU A 456 -24.02 9.34 -12.10
CA LEU A 456 -24.45 7.99 -11.82
C LEU A 456 -25.37 7.91 -10.58
N PRO A 457 -25.10 8.64 -9.47
CA PRO A 457 -26.01 8.69 -8.33
C PRO A 457 -27.44 9.12 -8.69
N ALA A 458 -27.60 10.10 -9.58
CA ALA A 458 -28.92 10.54 -10.05
C ALA A 458 -29.68 9.46 -10.83
N ARG A 459 -28.97 8.46 -11.38
CA ARG A 459 -29.51 7.29 -12.06
C ARG A 459 -29.57 6.04 -11.15
N GLY A 460 -29.32 6.20 -9.86
CA GLY A 460 -29.38 5.13 -8.87
C GLY A 460 -28.15 4.22 -8.79
N TRP A 461 -27.04 4.64 -9.40
CA TRP A 461 -25.73 3.98 -9.33
C TRP A 461 -24.85 4.67 -8.29
N TRP A 462 -24.48 3.93 -7.24
CA TRP A 462 -23.65 4.48 -6.16
C TRP A 462 -22.31 3.76 -6.11
N SER A 463 -21.23 4.53 -6.13
CA SER A 463 -19.87 3.98 -6.04
C SER A 463 -19.51 3.57 -4.62
N GLY A 464 -18.89 2.42 -4.44
CA GLY A 464 -18.25 2.03 -3.20
C GLY A 464 -16.84 1.46 -3.41
N ASP A 465 -16.05 1.55 -2.36
CA ASP A 465 -14.80 0.81 -2.21
C ASP A 465 -15.04 -0.23 -1.12
N VAL A 466 -14.97 -1.52 -1.49
CA VAL A 466 -15.24 -2.61 -0.54
C VAL A 466 -14.02 -2.99 0.30
N HIS A 467 -12.88 -2.33 0.11
CA HIS A 467 -11.61 -2.70 0.74
C HIS A 467 -10.73 -1.50 1.07
N VAL A 468 -10.89 -1.00 2.30
CA VAL A 468 -10.09 0.11 2.83
C VAL A 468 -9.63 -0.24 4.24
N HIS A 469 -8.37 0.06 4.58
CA HIS A 469 -7.83 -0.04 5.92
C HIS A 469 -7.49 1.34 6.47
N MET A 470 -8.39 1.91 7.30
CA MET A 470 -8.24 3.26 7.82
C MET A 470 -6.90 3.47 8.54
N ASN A 471 -6.49 2.53 9.40
CA ASN A 471 -5.17 2.48 10.01
C ASN A 471 -4.57 1.07 9.95
N TYR A 472 -3.35 0.95 9.42
CA TYR A 472 -2.63 -0.34 9.35
C TYR A 472 -1.20 -0.25 9.89
N GLY A 473 -0.44 0.79 9.53
CA GLY A 473 0.92 1.01 10.04
C GLY A 473 1.62 2.28 9.58
N GLY A 474 0.91 3.20 8.91
CA GLY A 474 1.49 4.38 8.29
C GLY A 474 2.00 5.46 9.25
N ALA A 475 2.48 6.56 8.67
CA ALA A 475 3.01 7.72 9.41
C ALA A 475 1.90 8.54 10.09
N TYR A 476 0.71 8.60 9.48
CA TYR A 476 -0.42 9.37 9.97
C TYR A 476 -1.36 8.53 10.83
N ARG A 477 -2.21 9.20 11.61
CA ARG A 477 -3.30 8.58 12.37
C ARG A 477 -4.64 9.02 11.80
N ASN A 478 -5.34 8.09 11.17
CA ASN A 478 -6.63 8.35 10.53
C ASN A 478 -7.79 8.11 11.48
N THR A 479 -8.91 8.75 11.16
CA THR A 479 -10.14 8.73 11.95
C THR A 479 -11.33 8.72 10.98
N PRO A 480 -12.51 8.26 11.42
CA PRO A 480 -13.70 8.24 10.56
C PRO A 480 -13.99 9.58 9.87
N PRO A 481 -13.89 10.76 10.54
CA PRO A 481 -14.08 12.04 9.87
C PRO A 481 -13.07 12.35 8.77
N HIS A 482 -11.80 11.99 8.98
CA HIS A 482 -10.74 12.26 8.00
C HIS A 482 -10.80 11.27 6.83
N LEU A 483 -11.09 9.99 7.07
CA LEU A 483 -11.37 9.02 6.01
C LEU A 483 -12.57 9.45 5.14
N ALA A 484 -13.66 9.91 5.77
CA ALA A 484 -14.81 10.44 5.06
C ALA A 484 -14.46 11.68 4.21
N PHE A 485 -13.54 12.52 4.70
CA PHE A 485 -13.02 13.65 3.92
C PHE A 485 -12.24 13.18 2.68
N GLN A 486 -11.32 12.22 2.83
CA GLN A 486 -10.56 11.65 1.71
C GLN A 486 -11.50 11.01 0.68
N ALA A 487 -12.46 10.20 1.12
CA ALA A 487 -13.44 9.57 0.25
C ALA A 487 -14.30 10.59 -0.53
N ARG A 488 -14.77 11.65 0.13
CA ARG A 488 -15.54 12.72 -0.54
C ARG A 488 -14.70 13.50 -1.55
N ALA A 489 -13.40 13.65 -1.32
CA ALA A 489 -12.48 14.28 -2.26
C ALA A 489 -12.25 13.41 -3.51
N GLU A 490 -12.49 12.10 -3.43
CA GLU A 490 -12.45 11.15 -4.55
C GLU A 490 -13.83 10.86 -5.18
N ASP A 491 -14.88 11.60 -4.80
CA ASP A 491 -16.29 11.36 -5.16
C ASP A 491 -16.78 9.93 -4.87
N LEU A 492 -16.33 9.38 -3.74
CA LEU A 492 -16.72 8.05 -3.28
C LEU A 492 -17.92 8.14 -2.34
N HIS A 493 -18.88 7.22 -2.49
CA HIS A 493 -20.17 7.26 -1.79
C HIS A 493 -20.31 6.19 -0.70
N VAL A 494 -19.66 5.05 -0.83
CA VAL A 494 -19.62 3.99 0.20
C VAL A 494 -18.17 3.61 0.46
N VAL A 495 -17.78 3.54 1.73
CA VAL A 495 -16.50 3.01 2.18
C VAL A 495 -16.77 1.87 3.14
N GLU A 496 -16.33 0.67 2.79
CA GLU A 496 -16.21 -0.46 3.71
C GLU A 496 -14.79 -0.44 4.30
N ASN A 497 -14.66 0.08 5.52
CA ASN A 497 -13.40 0.02 6.25
C ASN A 497 -13.21 -1.40 6.81
N LEU A 498 -12.44 -2.23 6.12
CA LEU A 498 -12.10 -3.58 6.55
C LEU A 498 -11.11 -3.48 7.71
N ILE A 499 -11.59 -3.75 8.92
CA ILE A 499 -10.73 -3.91 10.08
C ILE A 499 -10.00 -5.25 9.91
N VAL A 500 -8.68 -5.23 10.10
CA VAL A 500 -7.79 -6.38 9.87
C VAL A 500 -6.68 -6.41 10.90
N ASN A 501 -6.07 -7.58 11.09
CA ASN A 501 -4.82 -7.66 11.83
C ASN A 501 -3.64 -7.03 11.08
N LYS A 502 -2.77 -6.38 11.83
CA LYS A 502 -1.38 -6.12 11.45
C LYS A 502 -0.49 -6.80 12.48
N GLU A 503 0.20 -7.84 12.06
CA GLU A 503 0.98 -8.70 12.96
C GLU A 503 0.07 -9.23 14.07
N GLN A 504 0.32 -8.88 15.34
CA GLN A 504 -0.48 -9.27 16.50
C GLN A 504 -1.46 -8.16 16.96
N ARG A 505 -1.70 -7.15 16.13
CA ARG A 505 -2.50 -5.95 16.43
C ARG A 505 -3.71 -5.88 15.52
N ILE A 506 -4.73 -5.16 15.95
CA ILE A 506 -5.94 -4.79 15.19
C ILE A 506 -6.16 -3.28 15.38
N PRO A 507 -5.43 -2.41 14.65
CA PRO A 507 -5.37 -1.00 14.96
C PRO A 507 -6.74 -0.31 15.05
N ASP A 508 -7.69 -0.74 14.22
CA ASP A 508 -9.01 -0.14 14.11
C ASP A 508 -10.11 -0.86 14.91
N ILE A 509 -9.79 -1.87 15.73
CA ILE A 509 -10.82 -2.68 16.41
C ILE A 509 -11.79 -1.86 17.26
N ALA A 510 -11.31 -0.75 17.84
CA ALA A 510 -12.13 0.15 18.64
C ALA A 510 -13.24 0.87 17.84
N TYR A 511 -13.16 0.87 16.51
CA TYR A 511 -14.16 1.48 15.62
C TYR A 511 -15.21 0.49 15.13
N PHE A 512 -15.06 -0.82 15.38
CA PHE A 512 -16.04 -1.80 14.91
C PHE A 512 -17.43 -1.49 15.45
N ARG A 513 -18.41 -1.47 14.54
CA ARG A 513 -19.83 -1.24 14.81
C ARG A 513 -20.65 -1.80 13.65
N THR A 514 -21.89 -2.19 13.93
CA THR A 514 -22.77 -2.85 12.95
C THR A 514 -23.69 -1.86 12.22
N ASP A 515 -23.87 -0.66 12.77
CA ASP A 515 -24.56 0.46 12.14
C ASP A 515 -23.57 1.38 11.41
N ALA A 516 -24.08 2.45 10.78
CA ALA A 516 -23.24 3.33 9.97
C ALA A 516 -22.44 4.24 10.90
N ASP A 517 -21.19 4.55 10.55
CA ASP A 517 -20.43 5.51 11.33
C ASP A 517 -21.14 6.89 11.33
N PRO A 518 -21.13 7.67 12.44
CA PRO A 518 -21.86 8.93 12.55
C PRO A 518 -21.43 9.99 11.54
N VAL A 519 -20.28 9.84 10.89
CA VAL A 519 -19.85 10.73 9.78
C VAL A 519 -20.62 10.50 8.49
N SER A 520 -21.42 9.43 8.42
CA SER A 520 -22.29 9.10 7.30
C SER A 520 -23.40 10.15 7.10
N SER A 521 -23.92 10.22 5.88
CA SER A 521 -24.91 11.20 5.44
C SER A 521 -25.79 10.59 4.32
N ALA A 522 -26.77 11.35 3.82
CA ALA A 522 -27.64 10.89 2.73
C ALA A 522 -26.92 10.56 1.41
N THR A 523 -25.68 11.02 1.23
CA THR A 523 -24.88 10.82 0.01
C THR A 523 -23.52 10.15 0.29
N PHE A 524 -23.27 9.73 1.53
CA PHE A 524 -22.00 9.09 1.90
C PHE A 524 -22.22 8.12 3.05
N LEU A 525 -21.73 6.89 2.94
CA LEU A 525 -21.77 5.88 3.99
C LEU A 525 -20.35 5.43 4.31
N LEU A 526 -19.99 5.47 5.59
CA LEU A 526 -18.84 4.77 6.13
C LEU A 526 -19.33 3.61 7.00
N ARG A 527 -18.84 2.41 6.68
CA ARG A 527 -19.12 1.17 7.38
C ARG A 527 -17.82 0.58 7.90
N HIS A 528 -17.89 -0.10 9.03
CA HIS A 528 -16.80 -0.88 9.58
C HIS A 528 -17.09 -2.35 9.32
N ALA A 529 -16.30 -2.91 8.42
CA ALA A 529 -16.37 -4.29 7.97
C ALA A 529 -15.09 -5.02 8.42
N GLN A 530 -14.87 -6.25 7.95
CA GLN A 530 -13.74 -7.07 8.40
C GLN A 530 -13.04 -7.68 7.20
N GLU A 531 -11.70 -7.70 7.22
CA GLU A 531 -10.93 -8.65 6.42
C GLU A 531 -10.60 -9.85 7.32
N PHE A 532 -10.94 -11.05 6.87
CA PHE A 532 -10.42 -12.28 7.45
C PHE A 532 -9.16 -12.66 6.66
N HIS A 533 -8.02 -12.58 7.33
CA HIS A 533 -6.72 -12.54 6.69
C HIS A 533 -5.94 -13.83 7.00
N THR A 534 -5.85 -14.75 6.05
CA THR A 534 -5.11 -16.01 6.24
C THR A 534 -3.94 -16.13 5.28
N SER A 535 -2.81 -16.54 5.83
CA SER A 535 -1.58 -16.80 5.10
C SER A 535 -1.63 -18.05 4.20
N VAL A 536 -2.73 -18.80 4.25
CA VAL A 536 -2.85 -20.15 3.67
C VAL A 536 -4.08 -20.25 2.77
N TRP A 537 -5.27 -19.90 3.25
CA TRP A 537 -6.52 -20.11 2.52
C TRP A 537 -6.90 -18.98 1.55
N GLY A 538 -6.16 -17.87 1.63
CA GLY A 538 -6.49 -16.60 0.96
C GLY A 538 -7.30 -15.70 1.89
N HIS A 539 -7.63 -14.50 1.41
CA HIS A 539 -8.23 -13.46 2.23
C HIS A 539 -9.70 -13.22 1.82
N MET A 540 -10.53 -12.83 2.79
CA MET A 540 -11.93 -12.53 2.56
C MET A 540 -12.35 -11.17 3.14
N GLY A 541 -13.18 -10.44 2.40
CA GLY A 541 -13.90 -9.28 2.89
C GLY A 541 -15.27 -9.70 3.41
N LEU A 542 -15.61 -9.29 4.62
CA LEU A 542 -16.86 -9.57 5.31
C LEU A 542 -17.63 -8.27 5.50
N LEU A 543 -18.65 -8.05 4.67
CA LEU A 543 -19.40 -6.80 4.61
C LEU A 543 -20.72 -6.92 5.36
N GLY A 544 -21.10 -5.89 6.12
CA GLY A 544 -22.44 -5.80 6.70
C GLY A 544 -22.76 -6.79 7.84
N LEU A 545 -21.76 -7.21 8.63
CA LEU A 545 -21.97 -7.99 9.85
C LEU A 545 -22.94 -7.26 10.80
N THR A 546 -23.99 -7.94 11.27
CA THR A 546 -25.04 -7.30 12.07
C THR A 546 -24.95 -7.55 13.57
N SER A 547 -24.02 -8.39 14.05
CA SER A 547 -23.91 -8.74 15.47
C SER A 547 -22.57 -8.37 16.09
N HIS A 548 -21.46 -8.95 15.62
CA HIS A 548 -20.15 -8.81 16.23
C HIS A 548 -19.01 -9.09 15.23
N TYR A 549 -17.83 -8.56 15.52
CA TYR A 549 -16.60 -8.85 14.80
C TYR A 549 -16.21 -10.31 15.02
N LEU A 550 -15.82 -11.03 13.97
CA LEU A 550 -15.48 -12.45 14.07
C LEU A 550 -14.04 -12.63 14.57
N LEU A 551 -13.88 -13.43 15.64
CA LEU A 551 -12.59 -13.77 16.22
C LEU A 551 -12.38 -15.29 16.25
N PRO A 552 -11.13 -15.79 16.07
CA PRO A 552 -9.94 -15.03 15.68
C PRO A 552 -10.04 -14.52 14.22
N GLU A 553 -9.30 -13.47 13.89
CA GLU A 553 -9.38 -12.79 12.58
C GLU A 553 -8.40 -13.35 11.53
N TYR A 554 -7.57 -14.31 11.93
CA TYR A 554 -6.62 -15.01 11.06
C TYR A 554 -6.41 -16.45 11.55
N ALA A 555 -5.88 -17.29 10.66
CA ALA A 555 -5.49 -18.68 10.93
C ALA A 555 -4.16 -19.01 10.21
N GLY A 556 -3.49 -20.07 10.66
CA GLY A 556 -2.23 -20.54 10.08
C GLY A 556 -1.02 -19.65 10.35
N TYR A 557 -0.98 -18.96 11.49
CA TYR A 557 0.14 -18.11 11.91
C TYR A 557 1.06 -18.86 12.90
N PRO A 558 2.23 -19.37 12.46
CA PRO A 558 3.10 -20.18 13.30
C PRO A 558 3.48 -19.49 14.61
N ASN A 559 3.74 -20.28 15.66
CA ASN A 559 4.12 -19.79 17.00
C ASN A 559 3.13 -18.80 17.65
N THR A 560 1.87 -18.77 17.20
CA THR A 560 0.77 -18.07 17.87
C THR A 560 -0.31 -19.06 18.29
N ALA A 561 -1.28 -18.61 19.09
CA ALA A 561 -2.47 -19.41 19.41
C ALA A 561 -3.35 -19.72 18.17
N ALA A 562 -3.12 -19.03 17.04
CA ALA A 562 -3.77 -19.24 15.75
C ALA A 562 -2.86 -19.98 14.74
N ALA A 563 -1.94 -20.82 15.23
CA ALA A 563 -1.01 -21.58 14.38
C ALA A 563 -1.66 -22.73 13.60
N SER A 564 -2.79 -23.26 14.09
CA SER A 564 -3.52 -24.26 13.34
C SER A 564 -4.04 -23.68 12.02
N LEU A 565 -4.01 -24.49 10.97
CA LEU A 565 -4.70 -24.20 9.73
C LEU A 565 -6.23 -24.28 9.86
N ALA A 566 -6.73 -24.74 11.01
CA ALA A 566 -8.16 -24.75 11.31
C ALA A 566 -8.73 -23.35 11.53
N LEU A 567 -10.03 -23.25 11.19
CA LEU A 567 -10.75 -22.07 10.67
C LEU A 567 -10.37 -21.78 9.22
N THR A 568 -11.01 -22.52 8.33
CA THR A 568 -10.98 -22.29 6.87
C THR A 568 -11.81 -21.08 6.49
N ASN A 569 -11.63 -20.59 5.27
CA ASN A 569 -12.43 -19.48 4.75
C ASN A 569 -13.91 -19.86 4.69
N ALA A 570 -14.25 -21.08 4.25
CA ALA A 570 -15.62 -21.59 4.30
C ALA A 570 -16.27 -21.50 5.70
N THR A 571 -15.51 -21.79 6.76
CA THR A 571 -16.04 -21.75 8.13
C THR A 571 -16.37 -20.31 8.55
N VAL A 572 -15.48 -19.37 8.23
CA VAL A 572 -15.69 -17.95 8.54
C VAL A 572 -16.81 -17.36 7.68
N ALA A 573 -16.94 -17.79 6.43
CA ALA A 573 -18.04 -17.40 5.57
C ALA A 573 -19.40 -17.81 6.17
N ASP A 574 -19.53 -19.03 6.70
CA ASP A 574 -20.74 -19.48 7.38
C ASP A 574 -21.08 -18.63 8.61
N LEU A 575 -20.07 -18.23 9.39
CA LEU A 575 -20.26 -17.35 10.54
C LEU A 575 -20.71 -15.94 10.12
N ALA A 576 -20.15 -15.41 9.03
CA ALA A 576 -20.54 -14.12 8.48
C ALA A 576 -21.97 -14.15 7.92
N HIS A 577 -22.32 -15.19 7.16
CA HIS A 577 -23.68 -15.41 6.64
C HIS A 577 -24.71 -15.60 7.74
N ALA A 578 -24.35 -16.24 8.85
CA ALA A 578 -25.22 -16.34 10.03
C ALA A 578 -25.55 -14.97 10.65
N GLN A 579 -24.70 -13.96 10.45
CA GLN A 579 -24.97 -12.56 10.79
C GLN A 579 -25.58 -11.75 9.62
N GLY A 580 -25.95 -12.38 8.51
CA GLY A 580 -26.47 -11.69 7.32
C GLY A 580 -25.43 -10.87 6.54
N GLY A 581 -24.13 -11.05 6.82
CA GLY A 581 -23.05 -10.40 6.08
C GLY A 581 -22.90 -10.97 4.67
N LEU A 582 -22.28 -10.19 3.78
CA LEU A 582 -21.79 -10.68 2.49
C LEU A 582 -20.32 -11.06 2.60
N VAL A 583 -19.93 -12.11 1.89
CA VAL A 583 -18.56 -12.63 1.87
C VAL A 583 -18.01 -12.51 0.46
N GLY A 584 -16.83 -11.92 0.32
CA GLY A 584 -16.13 -11.90 -0.96
C GLY A 584 -14.64 -12.20 -0.82
N TYR A 585 -14.05 -12.69 -1.90
CA TYR A 585 -12.60 -12.85 -1.99
C TYR A 585 -11.96 -11.54 -2.41
N VAL A 586 -10.89 -11.16 -1.70
CA VAL A 586 -10.17 -9.89 -1.89
C VAL A 586 -8.79 -10.11 -2.49
N HIS A 587 -8.34 -9.14 -3.30
CA HIS A 587 -7.03 -9.12 -4.02
C HIS A 587 -6.42 -10.51 -4.33
N PRO A 588 -7.10 -11.34 -5.14
CA PRO A 588 -6.81 -12.77 -5.14
C PRO A 588 -5.53 -13.16 -5.91
N PHE A 589 -5.15 -12.46 -6.99
CA PHE A 589 -4.10 -12.96 -7.91
C PHE A 589 -3.22 -11.87 -8.57
N ASP A 590 -2.01 -11.66 -8.04
CA ASP A 590 -0.94 -10.93 -8.76
C ASP A 590 -0.21 -11.80 -9.79
N THR A 591 -0.21 -13.12 -9.57
CA THR A 591 0.38 -14.10 -10.48
C THR A 591 -0.68 -15.10 -10.90
N ARG A 592 -0.58 -15.58 -12.13
CA ARG A 592 -1.51 -16.55 -12.69
C ARG A 592 -1.37 -17.89 -11.97
N PRO A 593 -2.42 -18.37 -11.28
CA PRO A 593 -2.39 -19.70 -10.68
C PRO A 593 -2.29 -20.77 -11.76
N ASP A 594 -1.33 -21.69 -11.61
CA ASP A 594 -1.22 -22.88 -12.45
C ASP A 594 -1.32 -24.15 -11.61
N PRO A 595 -2.49 -24.80 -11.55
CA PRO A 595 -2.65 -26.08 -10.87
C PRO A 595 -1.78 -27.22 -11.42
N ALA A 596 -1.21 -27.08 -12.62
CA ALA A 596 -0.27 -28.05 -13.19
C ALA A 596 1.17 -27.85 -12.68
N ASP A 597 1.51 -26.65 -12.20
CA ASP A 597 2.81 -26.40 -11.58
C ASP A 597 2.85 -27.07 -10.20
N THR A 598 3.73 -28.06 -10.05
CA THR A 598 3.91 -28.83 -8.81
C THR A 598 5.13 -28.41 -7.98
N THR A 599 5.82 -27.33 -8.37
CA THR A 599 7.08 -26.89 -7.73
C THR A 599 6.91 -26.31 -6.32
N ALA A 600 5.75 -25.73 -6.01
CA ALA A 600 5.39 -25.21 -4.69
C ALA A 600 4.00 -25.68 -4.25
N PRO A 601 3.66 -25.75 -2.95
CA PRO A 601 2.29 -26.01 -2.50
C PRO A 601 1.29 -24.94 -2.97
N LEU A 602 0.04 -25.34 -3.22
CA LEU A 602 -1.07 -24.44 -3.52
C LEU A 602 -2.12 -24.56 -2.42
N TYR A 603 -2.38 -23.48 -1.68
CA TYR A 603 -3.29 -23.50 -0.53
C TYR A 603 -4.60 -22.71 -0.71
N TYR A 604 -4.73 -21.85 -1.71
CA TYR A 604 -5.90 -20.97 -1.90
C TYR A 604 -7.24 -21.71 -2.05
N GLU A 605 -8.22 -21.38 -1.20
CA GLU A 605 -9.54 -22.04 -1.11
C GLU A 605 -10.62 -21.46 -2.04
N LEU A 606 -10.34 -20.41 -2.82
CA LEU A 606 -11.35 -19.76 -3.69
C LEU A 606 -12.27 -20.74 -4.45
N PRO A 607 -11.76 -21.73 -5.21
CA PRO A 607 -12.64 -22.66 -5.92
C PRO A 607 -13.46 -23.56 -5.00
N VAL A 608 -12.93 -23.88 -3.81
CA VAL A 608 -13.63 -24.67 -2.78
C VAL A 608 -14.83 -23.89 -2.25
N ASP A 609 -14.59 -22.65 -1.84
CA ASP A 609 -15.62 -21.80 -1.23
C ASP A 609 -16.71 -21.41 -2.23
N VAL A 610 -16.33 -21.17 -3.49
CA VAL A 610 -17.30 -20.95 -4.58
C VAL A 610 -18.17 -22.19 -4.81
N ALA A 611 -17.56 -23.38 -4.87
CA ALA A 611 -18.29 -24.63 -5.07
C ALA A 611 -19.28 -24.92 -3.92
N LEU A 612 -18.93 -24.53 -2.70
CA LEU A 612 -19.76 -24.69 -1.51
C LEU A 612 -20.78 -23.55 -1.31
N GLY A 613 -20.84 -22.57 -2.23
CA GLY A 613 -21.80 -21.46 -2.18
C GLY A 613 -21.52 -20.45 -1.07
N LYS A 614 -20.25 -20.29 -0.67
CA LYS A 614 -19.82 -19.42 0.43
C LYS A 614 -19.54 -17.98 0.00
N ILE A 615 -19.38 -17.74 -1.31
CA ILE A 615 -18.92 -16.46 -1.86
C ILE A 615 -20.07 -15.72 -2.55
N ASP A 616 -20.30 -14.47 -2.15
CA ASP A 616 -21.34 -13.57 -2.66
C ASP A 616 -20.83 -12.58 -3.72
N TYR A 617 -19.54 -12.26 -3.71
CA TYR A 617 -18.89 -11.39 -4.68
C TYR A 617 -17.39 -11.71 -4.83
N LEU A 618 -16.77 -11.25 -5.92
CA LEU A 618 -15.33 -11.33 -6.11
C LEU A 618 -14.78 -9.94 -6.41
N GLU A 619 -13.68 -9.55 -5.76
CA GLU A 619 -12.88 -8.40 -6.18
C GLU A 619 -12.18 -8.70 -7.50
N VAL A 620 -12.92 -8.53 -8.60
CA VAL A 620 -12.39 -8.65 -9.97
C VAL A 620 -11.36 -7.55 -10.25
N MET A 621 -11.45 -6.45 -9.50
CA MET A 621 -10.55 -5.33 -9.55
C MET A 621 -10.09 -4.98 -8.14
N GLY A 622 -8.78 -4.95 -7.88
CA GLY A 622 -8.26 -4.63 -6.55
C GLY A 622 -6.77 -4.36 -6.51
N TYR A 623 -6.11 -4.72 -5.41
CA TYR A 623 -4.64 -4.65 -5.38
C TYR A 623 -4.00 -5.59 -6.42
N SER A 624 -4.64 -6.71 -6.72
CA SER A 624 -4.14 -7.67 -7.70
C SER A 624 -4.21 -7.21 -9.16
N ASP A 625 -3.58 -7.97 -10.05
CA ASP A 625 -3.75 -7.78 -11.49
C ASP A 625 -5.18 -8.13 -11.94
N HIS A 626 -5.82 -7.16 -12.59
CA HIS A 626 -7.23 -7.20 -12.97
C HIS A 626 -7.51 -8.19 -14.09
N LEU A 627 -6.58 -8.37 -15.04
CA LEU A 627 -6.74 -9.27 -16.18
C LEU A 627 -6.50 -10.73 -15.78
N ILE A 628 -5.50 -10.99 -14.95
CA ILE A 628 -5.24 -12.32 -14.37
C ILE A 628 -6.44 -12.74 -13.52
N THR A 629 -6.91 -11.86 -12.63
CA THR A 629 -8.09 -12.11 -11.80
C THR A 629 -9.34 -12.38 -12.65
N SER A 630 -9.57 -11.57 -13.68
CA SER A 630 -10.67 -11.76 -14.62
C SER A 630 -10.65 -13.14 -15.29
N GLU A 631 -9.48 -13.66 -15.66
CA GLU A 631 -9.41 -15.00 -16.26
C GLU A 631 -9.91 -16.09 -15.32
N ILE A 632 -9.46 -16.09 -14.05
CA ILE A 632 -9.89 -17.09 -13.08
C ILE A 632 -11.39 -16.93 -12.80
N TRP A 633 -11.87 -15.70 -12.68
CA TRP A 633 -13.30 -15.40 -12.57
C TRP A 633 -14.10 -15.98 -13.74
N TYR A 634 -13.66 -15.80 -14.98
CA TYR A 634 -14.32 -16.33 -16.17
C TYR A 634 -14.40 -17.86 -16.17
N ARG A 635 -13.37 -18.55 -15.69
CA ARG A 635 -13.40 -20.01 -15.54
C ARG A 635 -14.47 -20.44 -14.53
N LEU A 636 -14.60 -19.74 -13.40
CA LEU A 636 -15.67 -20.01 -12.43
C LEU A 636 -17.06 -19.77 -13.05
N LEU A 637 -17.25 -18.69 -13.80
CA LEU A 637 -18.50 -18.43 -14.51
C LEU A 637 -18.81 -19.49 -15.59
N ASN A 638 -17.79 -20.03 -16.27
CA ASN A 638 -17.92 -21.14 -17.22
C ASN A 638 -18.33 -22.47 -16.54
N CYS A 639 -18.10 -22.60 -15.24
CA CYS A 639 -18.66 -23.65 -14.40
C CYS A 639 -20.04 -23.28 -13.83
N GLY A 640 -20.75 -22.30 -14.42
CA GLY A 640 -22.13 -21.98 -14.07
C GLY A 640 -22.33 -21.26 -12.73
N PHE A 641 -21.26 -20.91 -12.02
CA PHE A 641 -21.34 -20.10 -10.81
C PHE A 641 -21.76 -18.67 -11.13
N ARG A 642 -22.49 -18.05 -10.20
CA ARG A 642 -22.91 -16.65 -10.31
C ARG A 642 -22.13 -15.81 -9.30
N LEU A 643 -21.10 -15.15 -9.80
CA LEU A 643 -20.20 -14.34 -8.98
C LEU A 643 -20.20 -12.89 -9.51
N PRO A 644 -20.88 -11.96 -8.81
CA PRO A 644 -20.79 -10.54 -9.07
C PRO A 644 -19.36 -9.99 -9.01
N ALA A 645 -19.07 -9.03 -9.88
CA ALA A 645 -17.85 -8.23 -9.81
C ALA A 645 -17.97 -7.13 -8.75
N ALA A 646 -16.99 -7.07 -7.86
CA ALA A 646 -16.76 -5.99 -6.91
C ALA A 646 -15.35 -5.42 -7.10
N ALA A 647 -15.07 -4.30 -6.42
CA ALA A 647 -13.75 -3.71 -6.41
C ALA A 647 -13.39 -3.11 -5.07
N GLY A 648 -12.19 -3.42 -4.62
CA GLY A 648 -11.63 -2.99 -3.36
C GLY A 648 -10.21 -2.49 -3.54
N THR A 649 -9.90 -1.26 -3.13
CA THR A 649 -8.57 -0.68 -3.39
C THR A 649 -7.46 -1.37 -2.62
N ASP A 650 -7.78 -1.98 -1.47
CA ASP A 650 -6.81 -2.29 -0.42
C ASP A 650 -6.05 -1.00 -0.03
N ALA A 651 -6.83 0.06 0.21
CA ALA A 651 -6.28 1.38 0.46
C ALA A 651 -5.81 1.52 1.91
N PHE A 652 -4.60 2.05 2.09
CA PHE A 652 -4.06 2.40 3.41
C PHE A 652 -3.86 3.92 3.56
N PRO A 653 -4.95 4.71 3.67
CA PRO A 653 -4.91 6.16 3.62
C PRO A 653 -4.11 6.84 4.74
N ASN A 654 -3.60 6.10 5.72
CA ASN A 654 -2.72 6.62 6.77
C ASN A 654 -1.22 6.52 6.46
N PHE A 655 -0.83 5.94 5.32
CA PHE A 655 0.53 5.96 4.82
C PHE A 655 0.85 7.24 4.05
N ALA A 656 2.09 7.72 4.15
CA ALA A 656 2.55 8.88 3.38
C ALA A 656 3.03 8.50 1.97
N SER A 657 3.41 7.25 1.75
CA SER A 657 3.66 6.67 0.44
C SER A 657 3.10 5.25 0.44
N LEU A 658 2.17 4.96 -0.46
CA LEU A 658 1.61 3.64 -0.79
C LEU A 658 0.61 3.85 -1.94
N ARG A 659 0.21 2.77 -2.61
CA ARG A 659 -0.65 2.80 -3.79
C ARG A 659 -1.99 3.49 -3.52
N GLY A 660 -2.20 4.64 -4.17
CA GLY A 660 -3.49 5.28 -4.41
C GLY A 660 -4.32 5.75 -3.20
N PRO A 661 -5.35 6.59 -3.43
CA PRO A 661 -6.33 6.97 -2.42
C PRO A 661 -7.47 5.94 -2.30
N PRO A 662 -8.28 5.98 -1.23
CA PRO A 662 -9.55 5.23 -1.16
C PRO A 662 -10.44 5.51 -2.38
N GLY A 663 -11.02 4.46 -2.95
CA GLY A 663 -11.80 4.52 -4.17
C GLY A 663 -10.98 4.70 -5.45
N LEU A 664 -9.66 4.46 -5.42
CA LEU A 664 -8.84 4.37 -6.64
C LEU A 664 -9.49 3.38 -7.60
N VAL A 665 -9.79 2.18 -7.11
CA VAL A 665 -10.70 1.24 -7.75
C VAL A 665 -12.02 1.28 -7.00
N ARG A 666 -13.14 1.12 -7.70
CA ARG A 666 -14.46 1.20 -7.09
C ARG A 666 -15.48 0.39 -7.85
N VAL A 667 -16.49 -0.08 -7.13
CA VAL A 667 -17.68 -0.72 -7.70
C VAL A 667 -18.83 0.26 -7.70
N PHE A 668 -19.48 0.46 -8.85
CA PHE A 668 -20.77 1.12 -8.90
C PHE A 668 -21.88 0.08 -8.78
N VAL A 669 -22.82 0.32 -7.85
CA VAL A 669 -23.93 -0.59 -7.60
C VAL A 669 -25.26 0.12 -7.87
N HIS A 670 -26.09 -0.47 -8.72
CA HIS A 670 -27.43 0.03 -8.98
C HIS A 670 -28.40 -0.41 -7.88
N SER A 671 -28.73 0.50 -6.98
CA SER A 671 -29.53 0.25 -5.77
C SER A 671 -30.70 1.26 -5.58
N GLY A 672 -30.93 2.12 -6.57
CA GLY A 672 -31.99 3.12 -6.59
C GLY A 672 -31.47 4.52 -6.23
N VAL A 673 -32.32 5.55 -6.40
CA VAL A 673 -31.91 6.97 -6.32
C VAL A 673 -31.64 7.50 -4.91
N LYS A 674 -31.79 6.67 -3.87
CA LYS A 674 -31.43 7.00 -2.48
C LYS A 674 -30.40 5.98 -2.01
N LEU A 675 -29.31 6.49 -1.45
CA LEU A 675 -28.27 5.65 -0.88
C LEU A 675 -28.77 5.01 0.43
N ASP A 676 -28.79 3.68 0.44
CA ASP A 676 -29.11 2.85 1.60
C ASP A 676 -28.21 1.62 1.56
N HIS A 677 -27.52 1.32 2.66
CA HIS A 677 -26.49 0.29 2.67
C HIS A 677 -27.04 -1.10 2.37
N GLN A 678 -28.19 -1.45 2.93
CA GLN A 678 -28.76 -2.79 2.77
C GLN A 678 -29.22 -3.02 1.32
N ARG A 679 -29.83 -2.01 0.68
CA ARG A 679 -30.13 -2.04 -0.75
C ARG A 679 -28.87 -2.06 -1.61
N TRP A 680 -27.83 -1.36 -1.19
CA TRP A 680 -26.54 -1.36 -1.87
C TRP A 680 -25.89 -2.76 -1.83
N LEU A 681 -25.81 -3.41 -0.67
CA LEU A 681 -25.34 -4.80 -0.57
C LEU A 681 -26.22 -5.78 -1.38
N ALA A 682 -27.54 -5.62 -1.34
CA ALA A 682 -28.44 -6.44 -2.15
C ALA A 682 -28.20 -6.27 -3.66
N GLY A 683 -27.92 -5.04 -4.12
CA GLY A 683 -27.54 -4.76 -5.51
C GLY A 683 -26.19 -5.38 -5.88
N LEU A 684 -25.21 -5.36 -4.96
CA LEU A 684 -23.92 -5.99 -5.12
C LEU A 684 -24.07 -7.50 -5.30
N LYS A 685 -24.75 -8.18 -4.37
CA LYS A 685 -25.05 -9.62 -4.43
C LYS A 685 -25.83 -10.02 -5.68
N ALA A 686 -26.69 -9.13 -6.18
CA ALA A 686 -27.47 -9.37 -7.41
C ALA A 686 -26.67 -9.17 -8.71
N GLY A 687 -25.39 -8.77 -8.66
CA GLY A 687 -24.59 -8.52 -9.86
C GLY A 687 -25.03 -7.27 -10.63
N ARG A 688 -25.73 -6.33 -9.98
CA ARG A 688 -26.12 -5.06 -10.59
C ARG A 688 -24.98 -4.05 -10.48
N THR A 689 -23.80 -4.47 -10.93
CA THR A 689 -22.54 -3.79 -10.66
C THR A 689 -21.64 -3.69 -11.86
N PHE A 690 -20.82 -2.63 -11.89
CA PHE A 690 -19.61 -2.60 -12.69
C PHE A 690 -18.47 -2.03 -11.86
N VAL A 691 -17.25 -2.45 -12.16
CA VAL A 691 -16.02 -2.05 -11.47
C VAL A 691 -15.20 -1.13 -12.35
N THR A 692 -14.48 -0.16 -11.77
CA THR A 692 -13.69 0.80 -12.53
C THR A 692 -12.66 1.55 -11.68
N ASN A 693 -11.59 2.04 -12.30
CA ASN A 693 -10.72 3.11 -11.79
C ASN A 693 -10.73 4.39 -12.66
N ALA A 694 -11.44 4.35 -13.80
CA ALA A 694 -11.58 5.47 -14.74
C ALA A 694 -12.76 5.27 -15.73
N PRO A 695 -12.78 4.22 -16.58
CA PRO A 695 -13.84 4.07 -17.58
C PRO A 695 -15.20 3.73 -16.95
N LEU A 696 -16.20 4.56 -17.23
CA LEU A 696 -17.60 4.35 -16.87
C LEU A 696 -18.30 3.57 -17.99
N LEU A 697 -18.97 2.48 -17.62
CA LEU A 697 -19.54 1.53 -18.57
C LEU A 697 -21.07 1.59 -18.59
N GLU A 698 -21.63 1.40 -19.79
CA GLU A 698 -23.05 1.08 -20.01
C GLU A 698 -23.14 -0.21 -20.82
N PHE A 699 -23.90 -1.18 -20.31
CA PHE A 699 -24.05 -2.47 -20.97
C PHE A 699 -25.46 -3.03 -20.78
N SER A 700 -26.08 -3.44 -21.88
CA SER A 700 -27.32 -4.23 -21.85
C SER A 700 -27.34 -5.21 -23.03
N VAL A 701 -28.03 -6.34 -22.87
CA VAL A 701 -28.20 -7.34 -23.92
C VAL A 701 -29.69 -7.66 -24.04
N ALA A 702 -30.25 -7.55 -25.25
CA ALA A 702 -31.67 -7.72 -25.53
C ALA A 702 -32.59 -6.89 -24.61
N GLY A 703 -32.13 -5.70 -24.19
CA GLY A 703 -32.87 -4.82 -23.26
C GLY A 703 -32.77 -5.19 -21.78
N HIS A 704 -32.06 -6.26 -21.43
CA HIS A 704 -31.79 -6.67 -20.05
C HIS A 704 -30.52 -6.03 -19.51
N ALA A 705 -30.53 -5.71 -18.22
CA ALA A 705 -29.44 -5.04 -17.53
C ALA A 705 -28.42 -6.05 -16.97
N ILE A 706 -27.24 -5.55 -16.59
CA ILE A 706 -26.21 -6.34 -15.91
C ILE A 706 -26.75 -6.97 -14.61
N GLY A 707 -26.44 -8.25 -14.40
CA GLY A 707 -27.01 -9.08 -13.33
C GLY A 707 -28.27 -9.87 -13.71
N ASP A 708 -28.95 -9.54 -14.82
CA ASP A 708 -30.16 -10.26 -15.26
C ASP A 708 -29.85 -11.63 -15.91
N GLU A 709 -30.86 -12.50 -15.98
CA GLU A 709 -30.86 -13.72 -16.80
C GLU A 709 -31.84 -13.57 -17.96
N ILE A 710 -31.36 -13.79 -19.19
CA ILE A 710 -32.14 -13.86 -20.41
C ILE A 710 -32.42 -15.33 -20.73
N ARG A 711 -33.68 -15.69 -21.00
CA ARG A 711 -34.06 -17.05 -21.40
C ARG A 711 -34.50 -17.04 -22.86
N ILE A 712 -33.88 -17.87 -23.68
CA ILE A 712 -34.19 -18.01 -25.10
C ILE A 712 -34.38 -19.49 -25.50
N PRO A 713 -35.19 -19.79 -26.54
CA PRO A 713 -35.37 -21.16 -27.03
C PRO A 713 -34.06 -21.80 -27.51
N SER A 714 -34.01 -23.12 -27.61
CA SER A 714 -32.87 -23.82 -28.22
C SER A 714 -32.62 -23.36 -29.66
N GLY A 715 -31.37 -23.13 -30.02
CA GLY A 715 -30.98 -22.69 -31.35
C GLY A 715 -29.80 -21.71 -31.31
N THR A 716 -29.40 -21.23 -32.49
CA THR A 716 -28.44 -20.14 -32.65
C THR A 716 -29.17 -18.81 -32.72
N HIS A 717 -28.78 -17.85 -31.89
CA HIS A 717 -29.40 -16.53 -31.82
C HIS A 717 -28.37 -15.42 -31.94
N GLN A 718 -28.80 -14.25 -32.39
CA GLN A 718 -28.02 -13.02 -32.34
C GLN A 718 -28.75 -12.03 -31.44
N LEU A 719 -28.22 -11.77 -30.24
CA LEU A 719 -28.81 -10.80 -29.33
C LEU A 719 -28.21 -9.42 -29.57
N LYS A 720 -29.03 -8.38 -29.44
CA LYS A 720 -28.58 -7.00 -29.59
C LYS A 720 -27.98 -6.52 -28.26
N ALA A 721 -26.70 -6.17 -28.25
CA ALA A 721 -26.04 -5.50 -27.12
C ALA A 721 -25.96 -3.99 -27.35
N VAL A 722 -26.24 -3.20 -26.31
CA VAL A 722 -25.95 -1.77 -26.27
C VAL A 722 -24.74 -1.58 -25.37
N VAL A 723 -23.75 -0.88 -25.90
CA VAL A 723 -22.45 -0.63 -25.27
C VAL A 723 -22.22 0.87 -25.20
N GLY A 724 -21.84 1.37 -24.03
CA GLY A 724 -21.37 2.74 -23.83
C GLY A 724 -20.11 2.77 -22.98
N LEU A 725 -19.20 3.68 -23.31
CA LEU A 725 -18.02 4.00 -22.53
C LEU A 725 -17.86 5.52 -22.44
N ARG A 726 -17.58 6.02 -21.24
CA ARG A 726 -17.06 7.36 -20.99
C ARG A 726 -15.90 7.24 -20.03
N SER A 727 -14.74 7.80 -20.36
CA SER A 727 -13.56 7.78 -19.51
C SER A 727 -13.00 9.18 -19.34
N ASN A 728 -12.30 9.42 -18.23
CA ASN A 728 -11.56 10.66 -17.98
C ASN A 728 -10.06 10.52 -18.32
N VAL A 729 -9.61 9.33 -18.74
CA VAL A 729 -8.30 9.06 -19.36
C VAL A 729 -8.48 8.16 -20.61
N PRO A 730 -7.52 8.14 -21.55
CA PRO A 730 -7.61 7.29 -22.75
C PRO A 730 -7.64 5.79 -22.45
N ILE A 731 -8.40 5.03 -23.26
CA ILE A 731 -8.57 3.57 -23.19
C ILE A 731 -8.10 2.93 -24.50
N ASP A 732 -7.50 1.74 -24.46
CA ASP A 732 -7.03 1.06 -25.68
C ASP A 732 -8.03 0.01 -26.19
N HIS A 733 -8.70 -0.67 -25.27
CA HIS A 733 -9.55 -1.81 -25.57
C HIS A 733 -10.95 -1.65 -24.98
N LEU A 734 -11.97 -1.94 -25.79
CA LEU A 734 -13.37 -2.06 -25.36
C LEU A 734 -13.98 -3.31 -25.98
N GLU A 735 -14.35 -4.28 -25.16
CA GLU A 735 -14.62 -5.64 -25.61
C GLU A 735 -15.84 -6.23 -24.91
N ILE A 736 -16.67 -6.93 -25.69
CA ILE A 736 -17.69 -7.82 -25.14
C ILE A 736 -17.06 -9.21 -25.01
N ILE A 737 -17.02 -9.74 -23.80
CA ILE A 737 -16.54 -11.08 -23.50
C ILE A 737 -17.74 -11.99 -23.31
N GLY A 738 -17.77 -13.14 -23.99
CA GLY A 738 -18.75 -14.20 -23.83
C GLY A 738 -18.07 -15.52 -23.51
N ASN A 739 -18.41 -16.15 -22.38
CA ASN A 739 -17.81 -17.41 -21.93
C ASN A 739 -16.27 -17.41 -21.96
N GLY A 740 -15.66 -16.30 -21.54
CA GLY A 740 -14.20 -16.12 -21.48
C GLY A 740 -13.52 -15.77 -22.81
N LYS A 741 -14.27 -15.56 -23.90
CA LYS A 741 -13.74 -15.21 -25.23
C LYS A 741 -14.25 -13.86 -25.70
N ILE A 742 -13.42 -13.11 -26.42
CA ILE A 742 -13.85 -11.86 -27.07
C ILE A 742 -14.85 -12.23 -28.18
N VAL A 743 -16.11 -11.78 -28.03
CA VAL A 743 -17.16 -12.00 -29.04
C VAL A 743 -17.38 -10.75 -29.90
N ALA A 744 -16.98 -9.58 -29.42
CA ALA A 744 -16.92 -8.36 -30.21
C ALA A 744 -15.93 -7.36 -29.61
N THR A 745 -15.24 -6.62 -30.48
CA THR A 745 -14.45 -5.43 -30.12
C THR A 745 -15.21 -4.20 -30.59
N VAL A 746 -15.42 -3.24 -29.68
CA VAL A 746 -16.16 -2.01 -29.97
C VAL A 746 -15.17 -0.89 -30.29
N PRO A 747 -15.31 -0.19 -31.43
CA PRO A 747 -14.41 0.90 -31.78
C PRO A 747 -14.59 2.07 -30.82
N LEU A 748 -13.47 2.62 -30.36
CA LEU A 748 -13.39 3.88 -29.63
C LEU A 748 -13.34 5.07 -30.59
N ASP A 749 -13.74 6.24 -30.10
CA ASP A 749 -13.55 7.50 -30.84
C ASP A 749 -12.06 7.90 -30.94
N THR A 750 -11.77 8.99 -31.64
CA THR A 750 -10.39 9.49 -31.79
C THR A 750 -9.77 9.90 -30.45
N SER A 751 -10.58 10.33 -29.48
CA SER A 751 -10.08 10.70 -28.15
C SER A 751 -9.69 9.48 -27.31
N ARG A 752 -10.18 8.28 -27.70
CA ARG A 752 -10.10 7.04 -26.91
C ARG A 752 -10.81 7.13 -25.55
N MET A 753 -11.67 8.13 -25.37
CA MET A 753 -12.34 8.39 -24.09
C MET A 753 -13.86 8.15 -24.18
N THR A 754 -14.40 7.97 -25.39
CA THR A 754 -15.83 7.68 -25.55
C THR A 754 -16.09 6.57 -26.57
N ALA A 755 -17.15 5.81 -26.33
CA ALA A 755 -17.77 4.96 -27.33
C ALA A 755 -19.26 4.81 -27.05
N HIS A 756 -20.04 4.65 -28.10
CA HIS A 756 -21.42 4.22 -28.00
C HIS A 756 -21.77 3.39 -29.23
N ALA A 757 -22.15 2.13 -29.03
CA ALA A 757 -22.40 1.20 -30.11
C ALA A 757 -23.57 0.27 -29.81
N THR A 758 -24.20 -0.19 -30.88
CA THR A 758 -25.07 -1.37 -30.85
C THR A 758 -24.36 -2.49 -31.60
N VAL A 759 -24.17 -3.63 -30.94
CA VAL A 759 -23.42 -4.75 -31.48
C VAL A 759 -24.27 -6.02 -31.41
N GLY A 760 -24.22 -6.85 -32.45
CA GLY A 760 -24.84 -8.18 -32.41
C GLY A 760 -23.94 -9.17 -31.69
N VAL A 761 -24.44 -9.80 -30.64
CA VAL A 761 -23.73 -10.82 -29.86
C VAL A 761 -24.23 -12.22 -30.26
N PRO A 762 -23.36 -13.10 -30.78
CA PRO A 762 -23.75 -14.47 -31.10
C PRO A 762 -23.99 -15.29 -29.82
N VAL A 763 -25.10 -16.02 -29.79
CA VAL A 763 -25.47 -16.94 -28.71
C VAL A 763 -25.71 -18.32 -29.30
N ASN A 764 -24.73 -19.21 -29.09
CA ASN A 764 -24.76 -20.59 -29.61
C ASN A 764 -25.09 -21.62 -28.51
N GLY A 765 -25.20 -21.17 -27.26
CA GLY A 765 -25.45 -21.99 -26.09
C GLY A 765 -25.60 -21.10 -24.85
N SER A 766 -25.98 -21.70 -23.72
CA SER A 766 -26.05 -20.98 -22.46
C SER A 766 -24.69 -20.43 -22.07
N GLY A 767 -24.67 -19.24 -21.48
CA GLY A 767 -23.45 -18.57 -21.13
C GLY A 767 -23.67 -17.30 -20.34
N TRP A 768 -22.64 -16.49 -20.32
CA TRP A 768 -22.61 -15.19 -19.67
C TRP A 768 -21.83 -14.20 -20.54
N TYR A 769 -22.16 -12.92 -20.42
CA TYR A 769 -21.54 -11.84 -21.16
C TYR A 769 -21.19 -10.67 -20.24
N VAL A 770 -19.98 -10.12 -20.39
CA VAL A 770 -19.54 -8.89 -19.71
C VAL A 770 -19.01 -7.89 -20.74
N LEU A 771 -19.05 -6.61 -20.39
CA LEU A 771 -18.31 -5.57 -21.09
C LEU A 771 -17.03 -5.26 -20.30
N ARG A 772 -15.88 -5.28 -20.97
CA ARG A 772 -14.57 -4.98 -20.41
C ARG A 772 -13.91 -3.82 -21.15
N ALA A 773 -13.27 -2.92 -20.42
CA ALA A 773 -12.44 -1.85 -20.96
C ALA A 773 -11.09 -1.81 -20.25
N TYR A 774 -9.98 -1.64 -20.97
CA TYR A 774 -8.67 -1.48 -20.36
C TYR A 774 -7.66 -0.78 -21.28
N SER A 775 -6.56 -0.29 -20.71
CA SER A 775 -5.42 0.26 -21.46
C SER A 775 -4.21 -0.66 -21.37
N ASP A 776 -3.34 -0.63 -22.38
CA ASP A 776 -2.11 -1.44 -22.42
C ASP A 776 -1.04 -0.94 -21.44
N ARG A 777 -1.20 0.30 -20.95
CA ARG A 777 -0.28 1.01 -20.07
C ARG A 777 -0.98 1.71 -18.91
N ALA A 778 -0.19 2.03 -17.89
CA ALA A 778 -0.60 2.98 -16.86
C ALA A 778 -0.89 4.35 -17.47
N GLU A 779 -1.92 5.05 -16.96
CA GLU A 779 -2.27 6.40 -17.41
C GLU A 779 -2.53 7.32 -16.21
N THR A 780 -1.70 8.34 -16.04
CA THR A 780 -1.87 9.28 -14.95
C THR A 780 -3.12 10.16 -15.15
N PRO A 781 -3.80 10.53 -14.05
CA PRO A 781 -3.46 10.30 -12.65
C PRO A 781 -4.21 9.11 -12.03
N VAL A 782 -4.55 8.09 -12.82
CA VAL A 782 -4.98 6.78 -12.29
C VAL A 782 -3.75 6.10 -11.71
N LEU A 783 -3.66 6.06 -10.37
CA LEU A 783 -2.51 5.52 -9.63
C LEU A 783 -2.56 3.99 -9.52
N ASP A 784 -2.94 3.33 -10.60
CA ASP A 784 -3.17 1.89 -10.70
C ASP A 784 -2.29 1.24 -11.80
N LEU A 785 -2.29 -0.10 -11.90
CA LEU A 785 -1.52 -0.83 -12.90
C LEU A 785 -1.81 -0.32 -14.32
N TYR A 786 -3.09 -0.12 -14.61
CA TYR A 786 -3.63 0.44 -15.84
C TYR A 786 -5.11 0.84 -15.64
N PRO A 787 -5.65 1.79 -16.43
CA PRO A 787 -7.09 1.99 -16.51
C PRO A 787 -7.82 0.68 -16.84
N PHE A 788 -8.85 0.35 -16.07
CA PHE A 788 -9.61 -0.88 -16.22
C PHE A 788 -11.06 -0.69 -15.76
N ALA A 789 -11.98 -1.37 -16.44
CA ALA A 789 -13.34 -1.61 -15.96
C ALA A 789 -13.91 -2.92 -16.48
N SER A 790 -14.83 -3.50 -15.72
CA SER A 790 -15.62 -4.65 -16.14
C SER A 790 -17.02 -4.60 -15.54
N THR A 791 -18.04 -5.04 -16.28
CA THR A 791 -19.38 -5.23 -15.72
C THR A 791 -19.50 -6.58 -15.03
N SER A 792 -20.41 -6.71 -14.07
CA SER A 792 -20.96 -8.01 -13.73
C SER A 792 -21.65 -8.66 -14.93
N PRO A 793 -21.83 -9.99 -14.93
CA PRO A 793 -22.32 -10.70 -16.11
C PRO A 793 -23.82 -10.49 -16.34
N ILE A 794 -24.22 -10.46 -17.61
CA ILE A 794 -25.57 -10.80 -18.05
C ILE A 794 -25.57 -12.28 -18.41
N TYR A 795 -26.46 -13.05 -17.79
CA TYR A 795 -26.57 -14.49 -18.03
C TYR A 795 -27.55 -14.76 -19.18
N VAL A 796 -27.23 -15.74 -20.03
CA VAL A 796 -28.11 -16.19 -21.10
C VAL A 796 -28.29 -17.69 -20.99
N ARG A 797 -29.55 -18.13 -20.93
CA ARG A 797 -29.94 -19.54 -20.86
C ARG A 797 -30.67 -19.93 -22.15
N VAL A 798 -30.12 -20.91 -22.86
CA VAL A 798 -30.61 -21.46 -24.13
C VAL A 798 -31.29 -22.80 -23.86
N GLY A 799 -32.62 -22.84 -23.97
CA GLY A 799 -33.42 -23.99 -23.53
C GLY A 799 -33.18 -24.31 -22.05
N ASP A 800 -33.06 -25.60 -21.72
CA ASP A 800 -32.73 -26.06 -20.36
C ASP A 800 -31.23 -26.36 -20.16
N GLN A 801 -30.38 -25.99 -21.13
CA GLN A 801 -28.95 -26.28 -21.07
C GLN A 801 -28.28 -25.41 -19.99
N PRO A 802 -27.56 -25.97 -19.01
CA PRO A 802 -26.75 -25.18 -18.09
C PRO A 802 -25.48 -24.65 -18.78
N VAL A 803 -24.87 -23.61 -18.19
CA VAL A 803 -23.49 -23.24 -18.53
C VAL A 803 -22.56 -24.30 -17.94
N ARG A 804 -21.83 -25.02 -18.79
CA ARG A 804 -20.89 -26.06 -18.36
C ARG A 804 -19.67 -26.12 -19.27
N SER A 805 -18.50 -25.92 -18.68
CA SER A 805 -17.19 -26.16 -19.31
C SER A 805 -16.49 -27.29 -18.56
N ALA A 806 -16.38 -28.46 -19.20
CA ALA A 806 -15.65 -29.59 -18.63
C ALA A 806 -14.15 -29.29 -18.48
N GLU A 807 -13.59 -28.49 -19.39
CA GLU A 807 -12.18 -28.06 -19.34
C GLU A 807 -11.90 -27.20 -18.09
N ASP A 808 -12.73 -26.18 -17.84
CA ASP A 808 -12.58 -25.29 -16.69
C ASP A 808 -12.89 -26.02 -15.37
N ALA A 809 -13.87 -26.93 -15.38
CA ALA A 809 -14.14 -27.78 -14.22
C ALA A 809 -12.94 -28.67 -13.89
N GLN A 810 -12.30 -29.27 -14.90
CA GLN A 810 -11.08 -30.06 -14.71
C GLN A 810 -9.91 -29.21 -14.18
N TYR A 811 -9.81 -27.94 -14.59
CA TYR A 811 -8.83 -27.00 -14.05
C TYR A 811 -9.00 -26.83 -12.54
N PHE A 812 -10.23 -26.64 -12.05
CA PHE A 812 -10.49 -26.51 -10.60
C PHE A 812 -10.41 -27.84 -9.84
N VAL A 813 -10.73 -28.98 -10.47
CA VAL A 813 -10.45 -30.29 -9.86
C VAL A 813 -8.95 -30.43 -9.59
N ARG A 814 -8.08 -30.10 -10.56
CA ARG A 814 -6.63 -30.12 -10.34
C ARG A 814 -6.21 -29.16 -9.24
N TRP A 815 -6.82 -27.97 -9.18
CA TRP A 815 -6.55 -27.02 -8.11
C TRP A 815 -6.87 -27.60 -6.73
N ILE A 816 -8.06 -28.16 -6.56
CA ILE A 816 -8.51 -28.73 -5.29
C ILE A 816 -7.64 -29.94 -4.91
N ASP A 817 -7.25 -30.79 -5.88
CA ASP A 817 -6.32 -31.90 -5.63
C ASP A 817 -4.98 -31.41 -5.06
N ARG A 818 -4.50 -30.23 -5.49
CA ARG A 818 -3.27 -29.60 -5.00
C ARG A 818 -3.44 -29.05 -3.58
N VAL A 819 -4.58 -28.41 -3.30
CA VAL A 819 -4.94 -27.95 -1.93
C VAL A 819 -5.07 -29.14 -0.98
N GLU A 820 -5.70 -30.23 -1.42
CA GLU A 820 -5.80 -31.46 -0.64
C GLU A 820 -4.42 -32.06 -0.35
N SER A 821 -3.55 -32.14 -1.36
CA SER A 821 -2.17 -32.63 -1.19
C SER A 821 -1.40 -31.78 -0.16
N ALA A 822 -1.50 -30.46 -0.24
CA ALA A 822 -0.85 -29.54 0.69
C ALA A 822 -1.43 -29.65 2.12
N THR A 823 -2.74 -29.83 2.23
CA THR A 823 -3.47 -30.07 3.49
C THR A 823 -3.01 -31.36 4.17
N ARG A 824 -2.84 -32.45 3.40
CA ARG A 824 -2.35 -33.74 3.91
C ARG A 824 -0.90 -33.67 4.36
N ALA A 825 -0.07 -32.90 3.65
CA ALA A 825 1.35 -32.76 3.94
C ALA A 825 1.64 -31.86 5.16
N SER A 826 0.73 -30.95 5.51
CA SER A 826 0.90 -30.04 6.63
C SER A 826 0.78 -30.73 7.99
N ALA A 827 1.68 -30.37 8.92
CA ALA A 827 1.61 -30.75 10.32
C ALA A 827 1.01 -29.65 11.22
N ALA A 828 0.61 -28.50 10.65
CA ALA A 828 0.12 -27.34 11.38
C ALA A 828 -1.38 -27.49 11.75
N TRP A 829 -1.71 -28.53 12.51
CA TRP A 829 -3.06 -28.82 13.00
C TRP A 829 -3.01 -29.03 14.52
N ASN A 830 -4.02 -28.55 15.26
CA ASN A 830 -4.10 -28.84 16.69
C ASN A 830 -4.52 -30.29 16.95
N THR A 831 -5.41 -30.82 16.10
CA THR A 831 -5.90 -32.20 16.23
C THR A 831 -6.05 -32.89 14.87
N PRO A 832 -5.95 -34.22 14.80
CA PRO A 832 -6.26 -34.96 13.59
C PRO A 832 -7.68 -34.74 13.06
N ALA A 833 -8.63 -34.44 13.95
CA ALA A 833 -10.02 -34.19 13.59
C ALA A 833 -10.19 -32.89 12.78
N GLU A 834 -9.39 -31.86 13.06
CA GLU A 834 -9.37 -30.62 12.26
C GLU A 834 -8.98 -30.93 10.81
N GLN A 835 -7.86 -31.62 10.61
CA GLN A 835 -7.38 -32.00 9.28
C GLN A 835 -8.41 -32.87 8.53
N VAL A 836 -8.99 -33.88 9.20
CA VAL A 836 -10.03 -34.73 8.59
C VAL A 836 -11.28 -33.92 8.20
N GLY A 837 -11.65 -32.93 9.02
CA GLY A 837 -12.75 -32.01 8.73
C GLY A 837 -12.51 -31.21 7.45
N VAL A 838 -11.33 -30.62 7.30
CA VAL A 838 -10.93 -29.87 6.10
C VAL A 838 -10.87 -30.78 4.88
N LEU A 839 -10.27 -31.97 4.98
CA LEU A 839 -10.20 -32.91 3.85
C LEU A 839 -11.59 -33.35 3.36
N ARG A 840 -12.57 -33.51 4.26
CA ARG A 840 -13.95 -33.79 3.89
C ARG A 840 -14.59 -32.61 3.15
N MET A 841 -14.38 -31.38 3.63
CA MET A 841 -14.85 -30.17 2.96
C MET A 841 -14.28 -30.04 1.54
N LEU A 842 -12.98 -30.30 1.36
CA LEU A 842 -12.33 -30.31 0.03
C LEU A 842 -12.96 -31.36 -0.89
N ALA A 843 -13.25 -32.56 -0.38
CA ALA A 843 -13.89 -33.62 -1.15
C ALA A 843 -15.33 -33.25 -1.59
N GLU A 844 -16.10 -32.59 -0.72
CA GLU A 844 -17.44 -32.09 -1.04
C GLU A 844 -17.40 -31.05 -2.16
N ALA A 845 -16.48 -30.08 -2.08
CA ALA A 845 -16.30 -29.06 -3.12
C ALA A 845 -15.83 -29.67 -4.44
N ARG A 846 -14.86 -30.59 -4.40
CA ARG A 846 -14.36 -31.32 -5.56
C ARG A 846 -15.50 -32.04 -6.29
N ALA A 847 -16.43 -32.64 -5.55
CA ALA A 847 -17.56 -33.36 -6.12
C ALA A 847 -18.48 -32.47 -6.96
N VAL A 848 -18.54 -31.16 -6.70
CA VAL A 848 -19.31 -30.19 -7.50
C VAL A 848 -18.72 -30.07 -8.90
N PHE A 849 -17.40 -29.91 -9.02
CA PHE A 849 -16.72 -29.79 -10.31
C PHE A 849 -16.68 -31.11 -11.10
N THR A 850 -16.66 -32.27 -10.44
CA THR A 850 -16.67 -33.57 -11.16
C THR A 850 -18.01 -33.95 -11.78
N ARG A 851 -19.08 -33.18 -11.52
CA ARG A 851 -20.42 -33.40 -12.12
C ARG A 851 -20.59 -32.77 -13.50
N TYR A 852 -19.56 -32.10 -14.02
CA TYR A 852 -19.59 -31.33 -15.26
C TYR A 852 -19.37 -32.19 -16.50
#